data_AF-A0AAU2U0G4-F1
#
_entry.id   AF-A0AAU2U0G4-F1
#
_cell.length_a   1.000
_cell.length_b   1.000
_cell.length_c   1.000
_cell.angle_alpha   90.00
_cell.angle_beta   90.00
_cell.angle_gamma   90.00
#
_symmetry.space_group_name_H-M   'P 1'
#
loop_
_entity.id
_entity.type
_entity.pdbx_description
1 polymer ?
#
loop_
_entity_poly.entity_id
_entity_poly.type
_entity_poly.pdbx_seq_one_letter_code
_entity_poly.pdbx_strand_id
1 'polypeptide(L)'
;MTAMSGTGGWSEQEFRQGRADWLEIRAGDLAAVLETAGPRLFKLLPTDLGDRTLVAAVTVARVAADEARAQSVAETVRWLERLIPGGHLHDLEGAVRELRSRPAVSDEPALWSWNAEGWEEMLLWRWSRGRPGSGDPAADFAGWRARWSAEIPWDGEIDRPESMPRRHGRQLLTPAEFFADEPEPLRLLTQAVLDAPGTDAAVQDTVLLREEHLQGAGHLVWLAEQQACVEQLEAWRRRHQATGSEATRAFLVELSEAVKRYMSLVLQPVVDALSVCERSLLGDSKPGARRSAADYLDAFLDAQEQPGEDSWRDERLGADVEQQARERHDRGETTWHGMLGTVPVWYRVVASREERAAVLAYSGKPSTSVVRVRTGAATQSLLTDLFGFGGPGDEHEEWYPEPGIEINYVPDSAFDLCALLAVAQLGHARLEFLVRRADGSFHRLRSVRARVRRDDTVAWRHWALRVLSELVPDPEDLADLIAREDDDGTDESDAADARTRADDRTSSDAGTSGSVPRPARDGLPEALLGKVRALLRKAENPAATEDEARVYLDKAYELMAKYGIEQAMLDDVTEPERPVDRIVDLYPPYVKEARRLFARIGYEMRCRAVYPGGKDNRHRVHLFGFAADIQATEVLFASLRLQMLEGADRADRLHRPEGEDARAYKRSWMLGFIREVTARIGAAQRTASAAAEQGNEADGADGRSVALVLADRTTVVESQLAAQYPKLNKTRPTKFKGTGYWQGVSDGRDADIGGPAFDEEGPAAQLIN
;
A
#
# COMPACT_ATOMS: atom_id res chain seq x y z
N MET A 1 14.72 45.26 -16.17
CA MET A 1 15.81 44.68 -15.36
C MET A 1 15.33 44.67 -13.92
N THR A 2 14.33 43.87 -13.56
CA THR A 2 14.32 42.39 -13.41
C THR A 2 15.16 41.96 -12.21
N ALA A 3 14.53 41.91 -11.03
CA ALA A 3 14.89 41.06 -9.88
C ALA A 3 13.81 41.18 -8.79
N MET A 4 12.72 40.42 -8.93
CA MET A 4 11.81 40.09 -7.82
C MET A 4 11.45 38.60 -7.93
N SER A 5 12.31 37.72 -7.41
CA SER A 5 11.99 36.33 -7.13
C SER A 5 13.18 35.64 -6.45
N GLY A 6 13.10 35.37 -5.16
CA GLY A 6 14.14 34.60 -4.45
C GLY A 6 14.17 34.77 -2.93
N THR A 7 13.03 34.71 -2.26
CA THR A 7 12.95 34.79 -0.77
C THR A 7 12.17 33.60 -0.22
N GLY A 8 12.63 32.37 -0.48
CA GLY A 8 12.14 31.16 0.18
C GLY A 8 13.20 30.61 1.14
N GLY A 9 12.78 30.11 2.30
CA GLY A 9 13.67 29.33 3.18
C GLY A 9 14.06 28.01 2.51
N TRP A 10 15.16 27.37 2.96
CA TRP A 10 15.64 26.11 2.39
C TRP A 10 14.57 25.01 2.43
N SER A 11 13.88 24.85 3.57
CA SER A 11 12.78 23.90 3.76
C SER A 11 11.59 24.15 2.82
N GLU A 12 11.26 25.40 2.50
CA GLU A 12 10.21 25.72 1.51
C GLU A 12 10.63 25.33 0.09
N GLN A 13 11.91 25.47 -0.25
CA GLN A 13 12.43 25.08 -1.56
C GLN A 13 12.42 23.56 -1.72
N GLU A 14 12.88 22.82 -0.72
CA GLU A 14 12.86 21.36 -0.72
C GLU A 14 11.45 20.80 -0.76
N PHE A 15 10.54 21.35 0.04
CA PHE A 15 9.13 20.98 0.00
C PHE A 15 8.54 21.15 -1.41
N ARG A 16 8.79 22.30 -2.04
CA ARG A 16 8.29 22.59 -3.38
C ARG A 16 8.89 21.65 -4.43
N GLN A 17 10.18 21.36 -4.34
CA GLN A 17 10.86 20.45 -5.25
C GLN A 17 10.34 19.03 -5.09
N GLY A 18 10.29 18.50 -3.86
CA GLY A 18 9.79 17.16 -3.58
C GLY A 18 8.32 16.98 -3.95
N ARG A 19 7.50 18.03 -3.87
CA ARG A 19 6.12 18.03 -4.38
C ARG A 19 6.06 18.00 -5.91
N ALA A 20 6.91 18.77 -6.59
CA ALA A 20 6.96 18.79 -8.04
C ALA A 20 7.44 17.45 -8.62
N ASP A 21 8.49 16.87 -8.05
CA ASP A 21 9.06 15.58 -8.45
C ASP A 21 8.04 14.45 -8.25
N TRP A 22 7.36 14.45 -7.10
CA TRP A 22 6.30 13.48 -6.83
C TRP A 22 5.16 13.57 -7.86
N LEU A 23 4.67 14.78 -8.17
CA LEU A 23 3.61 14.95 -9.17
C LEU A 23 4.05 14.48 -10.57
N GLU A 24 5.31 14.67 -10.94
CA GLU A 24 5.85 14.20 -12.20
C GLU A 24 5.90 12.67 -12.26
N ILE A 25 6.38 12.02 -11.21
CA ILE A 25 6.39 10.54 -11.10
C ILE A 25 4.97 10.00 -11.19
N ARG A 26 4.03 10.55 -10.42
CA ARG A 26 2.63 10.08 -10.40
C ARG A 26 1.90 10.35 -11.71
N ALA A 27 2.20 11.44 -12.40
CA ALA A 27 1.70 11.65 -13.76
C ALA A 27 2.24 10.59 -14.73
N GLY A 28 3.50 10.18 -14.59
CA GLY A 28 4.10 9.06 -15.33
C GLY A 28 3.38 7.73 -15.07
N ASP A 29 3.15 7.38 -13.81
CA ASP A 29 2.45 6.15 -13.42
C ASP A 29 1.03 6.09 -14.01
N LEU A 30 0.26 7.18 -13.87
CA LEU A 30 -1.09 7.27 -14.41
C LEU A 30 -1.12 7.26 -15.94
N ALA A 31 -0.14 7.89 -16.60
CA ALA A 31 -0.01 7.80 -18.04
C ALA A 31 0.26 6.35 -18.50
N ALA A 32 1.08 5.59 -17.75
CA ALA A 32 1.35 4.19 -18.02
C ALA A 32 0.10 3.31 -17.82
N VAL A 33 -0.76 3.63 -16.85
CA VAL A 33 -2.08 3.00 -16.70
C VAL A 33 -2.91 3.23 -17.97
N LEU A 34 -3.00 4.47 -18.47
CA LEU A 34 -3.75 4.75 -19.70
C LEU A 34 -3.15 4.03 -20.92
N GLU A 35 -1.82 4.01 -21.05
CA GLU A 35 -1.12 3.34 -22.15
C GLU A 35 -1.41 1.83 -22.15
N THR A 36 -1.48 1.21 -20.97
CA THR A 36 -1.66 -0.24 -20.81
C THR A 36 -3.14 -0.64 -20.87
N ALA A 37 -4.00 0.06 -20.14
CA ALA A 37 -5.42 -0.26 -20.00
C ALA A 37 -6.30 0.33 -21.10
N GLY A 38 -5.90 1.47 -21.68
CA GLY A 38 -6.64 2.17 -22.74
C GLY A 38 -5.77 2.57 -23.93
N PRO A 39 -5.01 1.64 -24.56
CA PRO A 39 -4.03 1.96 -25.61
C PRO A 39 -4.66 2.65 -26.83
N ARG A 40 -5.95 2.37 -27.10
CA ARG A 40 -6.71 3.05 -28.16
C ARG A 40 -6.86 4.54 -27.85
N LEU A 41 -7.30 4.86 -26.65
CA LEU A 41 -7.51 6.23 -26.21
C LEU A 41 -6.17 6.99 -26.12
N PHE A 42 -5.13 6.35 -25.58
CA PHE A 42 -3.78 6.92 -25.48
C PHE A 42 -3.21 7.37 -26.84
N LYS A 43 -3.48 6.63 -27.92
CA LYS A 43 -3.03 6.96 -29.28
C LYS A 43 -3.77 8.15 -29.90
N LEU A 44 -5.00 8.40 -29.45
CA LEU A 44 -5.85 9.47 -29.95
C LEU A 44 -5.65 10.80 -29.20
N LEU A 45 -4.89 10.79 -28.10
CA LEU A 45 -4.63 12.00 -27.33
C LEU A 45 -3.97 13.08 -28.19
N PRO A 46 -4.44 14.33 -28.10
CA PRO A 46 -3.96 15.39 -28.95
C PRO A 46 -2.59 15.92 -28.50
N THR A 47 -1.79 16.38 -29.45
CA THR A 47 -0.41 16.85 -29.21
C THR A 47 -0.30 18.36 -28.99
N ASP A 48 -1.35 19.12 -29.29
CA ASP A 48 -1.45 20.56 -28.99
C ASP A 48 -1.61 20.83 -27.49
N LEU A 49 -1.96 19.78 -26.73
CA LEU A 49 -2.11 19.86 -25.29
C LEU A 49 -0.79 19.67 -24.51
N GLY A 50 0.36 19.97 -25.10
CA GLY A 50 1.62 20.07 -24.35
C GLY A 50 2.19 18.69 -23.99
N ASP A 51 2.68 18.54 -22.75
CA ASP A 51 3.24 17.25 -22.32
C ASP A 51 2.21 16.12 -22.40
N ARG A 52 2.50 15.14 -23.25
CA ARG A 52 1.62 14.00 -23.50
C ARG A 52 1.43 13.13 -22.26
N THR A 53 2.45 13.01 -21.41
CA THR A 53 2.38 12.23 -20.18
C THR A 53 1.32 12.83 -19.26
N LEU A 54 1.39 14.14 -19.02
CA LEU A 54 0.42 14.82 -18.18
C LEU A 54 -1.00 14.83 -18.78
N VAL A 55 -1.14 14.97 -20.11
CA VAL A 55 -2.45 14.86 -20.79
C VAL A 55 -3.03 13.45 -20.62
N ALA A 56 -2.22 12.40 -20.72
CA ALA A 56 -2.64 11.03 -20.49
C ALA A 56 -3.10 10.81 -19.03
N ALA A 57 -2.32 11.29 -18.06
CA ALA A 57 -2.65 11.23 -16.64
C ALA A 57 -3.99 11.93 -16.32
N VAL A 58 -4.17 13.17 -16.82
CA VAL A 58 -5.43 13.91 -16.66
C VAL A 58 -6.60 13.13 -17.29
N THR A 59 -6.40 12.56 -18.48
CA THR A 59 -7.46 11.83 -19.19
C THR A 59 -7.95 10.61 -18.40
N VAL A 60 -7.03 9.77 -17.89
CA VAL A 60 -7.44 8.59 -17.12
C VAL A 60 -8.05 8.95 -15.77
N ALA A 61 -7.48 9.92 -15.05
CA ALA A 61 -8.03 10.40 -13.78
C ALA A 61 -9.44 10.96 -13.95
N ARG A 62 -9.69 11.70 -15.04
CA ARG A 62 -11.00 12.24 -15.36
C ARG A 62 -12.01 11.15 -15.75
N VAL A 63 -11.63 10.14 -16.53
CA VAL A 63 -12.53 9.01 -16.85
C VAL A 63 -12.94 8.26 -15.57
N ALA A 64 -12.01 8.05 -14.65
CA ALA A 64 -12.27 7.46 -13.34
C ALA A 64 -13.15 8.38 -12.46
N ALA A 65 -12.91 9.69 -12.48
CA ALA A 65 -13.73 10.65 -11.76
C ALA A 65 -15.16 10.77 -12.33
N ASP A 66 -15.34 10.61 -13.65
CA ASP A 66 -16.66 10.52 -14.28
C ASP A 66 -17.41 9.27 -13.80
N GLU A 67 -16.72 8.15 -13.65
CA GLU A 67 -17.27 6.93 -13.06
C GLU A 67 -17.71 7.17 -11.61
N ALA A 68 -16.83 7.79 -10.80
CA ALA A 68 -17.14 8.20 -9.43
C ALA A 68 -18.35 9.12 -9.36
N ARG A 69 -18.51 10.04 -10.32
CA ARG A 69 -19.68 10.92 -10.45
C ARG A 69 -20.94 10.21 -10.94
N ALA A 70 -20.91 8.89 -11.16
CA ALA A 70 -21.96 8.07 -11.76
C ALA A 70 -22.37 8.53 -13.16
N GLN A 71 -21.45 9.13 -13.91
CA GLN A 71 -21.69 9.56 -15.30
C GLN A 71 -21.73 8.37 -16.26
N SER A 72 -22.55 8.51 -17.29
CA SER A 72 -22.67 7.50 -18.34
C SER A 72 -21.42 7.44 -19.21
N VAL A 73 -21.24 6.33 -19.93
CA VAL A 73 -20.17 6.24 -20.94
C VAL A 73 -20.40 7.28 -22.03
N ALA A 74 -21.65 7.49 -22.45
CA ALA A 74 -22.00 8.52 -23.42
C ALA A 74 -21.59 9.95 -22.98
N GLU A 75 -21.76 10.31 -21.70
CA GLU A 75 -21.32 11.61 -21.18
C GLU A 75 -19.80 11.76 -21.21
N THR A 76 -19.08 10.69 -20.91
CA THR A 76 -17.61 10.63 -20.97
C THR A 76 -17.14 10.83 -22.43
N VAL A 77 -17.77 10.13 -23.37
CA VAL A 77 -17.48 10.25 -24.80
C VAL A 77 -17.68 11.69 -25.30
N ARG A 78 -18.73 12.39 -24.86
CA ARG A 78 -19.04 13.76 -25.33
C ARG A 78 -17.95 14.78 -25.00
N TRP A 79 -17.20 14.64 -23.91
CA TRP A 79 -16.06 15.52 -23.65
C TRP A 79 -14.78 15.02 -24.33
N LEU A 80 -14.61 13.70 -24.49
CA LEU A 80 -13.51 13.14 -25.28
C LEU A 80 -13.58 13.56 -26.75
N GLU A 81 -14.76 13.59 -27.37
CA GLU A 81 -14.96 14.13 -28.72
C GLU A 81 -14.60 15.60 -28.84
N ARG A 82 -14.79 16.38 -27.76
CA ARG A 82 -14.36 17.78 -27.69
C ARG A 82 -12.87 17.92 -27.44
N LEU A 83 -12.22 16.97 -26.78
CA LEU A 83 -10.78 16.97 -26.53
C LEU A 83 -10.00 16.51 -27.77
N ILE A 84 -10.45 15.43 -28.40
CA ILE A 84 -9.76 14.73 -29.49
C ILE A 84 -10.18 15.33 -30.84
N PRO A 85 -9.26 15.90 -31.63
CA PRO A 85 -9.54 16.33 -32.99
C PRO A 85 -10.10 15.17 -33.83
N GLY A 86 -11.30 15.32 -34.38
CA GLY A 86 -11.95 14.26 -35.14
C GLY A 86 -12.43 13.08 -34.30
N GLY A 87 -12.58 13.22 -32.97
CA GLY A 87 -12.96 12.14 -32.06
C GLY A 87 -14.21 11.34 -32.47
N HIS A 88 -15.19 12.01 -33.09
CA HIS A 88 -16.43 11.40 -33.62
C HIS A 88 -16.19 10.33 -34.72
N LEU A 89 -14.99 10.26 -35.30
CA LEU A 89 -14.61 9.26 -36.31
C LEU A 89 -14.10 7.96 -35.68
N HIS A 90 -13.90 7.93 -34.36
CA HIS A 90 -13.32 6.81 -33.63
C HIS A 90 -14.37 6.15 -32.72
N ASP A 91 -14.19 4.85 -32.45
CA ASP A 91 -14.99 4.12 -31.46
C ASP A 91 -14.54 4.49 -30.03
N LEU A 92 -14.89 5.70 -29.60
CA LEU A 92 -14.59 6.20 -28.26
C LEU A 92 -15.43 5.50 -27.20
N GLU A 93 -16.64 5.06 -27.53
CA GLU A 93 -17.49 4.32 -26.60
C GLU A 93 -16.86 2.97 -26.22
N GLY A 94 -16.39 2.21 -27.21
CA GLY A 94 -15.64 0.98 -26.99
C GLY A 94 -14.34 1.22 -26.21
N ALA A 95 -13.62 2.32 -26.50
CA ALA A 95 -12.39 2.66 -25.79
C ALA A 95 -12.62 3.01 -24.31
N VAL A 96 -13.71 3.72 -23.98
CA VAL A 96 -14.06 4.04 -22.59
C VAL A 96 -14.53 2.79 -21.84
N ARG A 97 -15.34 1.92 -22.46
CA ARG A 97 -15.76 0.64 -21.88
C ARG A 97 -14.57 -0.27 -21.61
N GLU A 98 -13.65 -0.38 -22.57
CA GLU A 98 -12.39 -1.10 -22.40
C GLU A 98 -11.65 -0.56 -21.18
N LEU A 99 -11.38 0.74 -21.11
CA LEU A 99 -10.64 1.36 -20.01
C LEU A 99 -11.27 1.09 -18.63
N ARG A 100 -12.58 1.29 -18.47
CA ARG A 100 -13.28 1.08 -17.19
C ARG A 100 -13.33 -0.39 -16.74
N SER A 101 -13.21 -1.33 -17.66
CA SER A 101 -13.26 -2.77 -17.35
C SER A 101 -11.90 -3.38 -16.96
N ARG A 102 -10.81 -2.61 -17.00
CA ARG A 102 -9.45 -3.14 -16.84
C ARG A 102 -9.03 -3.16 -15.37
N PRO A 103 -8.51 -4.30 -14.86
CA PRO A 103 -8.02 -4.39 -13.48
C PRO A 103 -6.95 -3.36 -13.15
N ALA A 104 -6.08 -3.00 -14.11
CA ALA A 104 -5.03 -2.00 -13.89
C ALA A 104 -5.56 -0.61 -13.46
N VAL A 105 -6.81 -0.27 -13.81
CA VAL A 105 -7.47 0.96 -13.33
C VAL A 105 -7.94 0.79 -11.89
N SER A 106 -8.47 -0.39 -11.55
CA SER A 106 -8.88 -0.75 -10.20
C SER A 106 -7.71 -1.00 -9.24
N ASP A 107 -6.53 -1.35 -9.75
CA ASP A 107 -5.31 -1.58 -8.97
C ASP A 107 -4.56 -0.29 -8.62
N GLU A 108 -4.94 0.85 -9.21
CA GLU A 108 -4.28 2.14 -9.00
C GLU A 108 -5.10 3.00 -8.01
N PRO A 109 -4.62 3.21 -6.77
CA PRO A 109 -5.38 3.91 -5.74
C PRO A 109 -5.79 5.33 -6.09
N ALA A 110 -5.01 6.02 -6.94
CA ALA A 110 -5.37 7.36 -7.41
C ALA A 110 -6.64 7.38 -8.28
N LEU A 111 -7.00 6.24 -8.88
CA LEU A 111 -8.15 6.09 -9.77
C LEU A 111 -9.38 5.46 -9.09
N TRP A 112 -9.27 5.08 -7.81
CA TRP A 112 -10.44 4.63 -7.05
C TRP A 112 -11.48 5.74 -6.92
N SER A 113 -12.76 5.36 -6.90
CA SER A 113 -13.88 6.31 -6.97
C SER A 113 -13.81 7.44 -5.94
N TRP A 114 -13.36 7.14 -4.71
CA TRP A 114 -13.23 8.12 -3.63
C TRP A 114 -11.94 8.97 -3.66
N ASN A 115 -11.02 8.70 -4.58
CA ASN A 115 -9.77 9.44 -4.77
C ASN A 115 -9.72 10.19 -6.12
N ALA A 116 -10.38 9.66 -7.15
CA ALA A 116 -10.24 10.10 -8.55
C ALA A 116 -10.54 11.58 -8.77
N GLU A 117 -11.57 12.15 -8.11
CA GLU A 117 -11.93 13.56 -8.26
C GLU A 117 -10.83 14.50 -7.73
N GLY A 118 -10.17 14.15 -6.62
CA GLY A 118 -9.06 14.93 -6.08
C GLY A 118 -7.81 14.89 -6.97
N TRP A 119 -7.55 13.74 -7.60
CA TRP A 119 -6.47 13.60 -8.57
C TRP A 119 -6.74 14.31 -9.90
N GLU A 120 -7.99 14.26 -10.39
CA GLU A 120 -8.42 15.06 -11.54
C GLU A 120 -8.14 16.55 -11.31
N GLU A 121 -8.56 17.09 -10.16
CA GLU A 121 -8.35 18.50 -9.80
C GLU A 121 -6.86 18.86 -9.76
N MET A 122 -6.05 18.04 -9.07
CA MET A 122 -4.61 18.25 -8.94
C MET A 122 -3.90 18.23 -10.29
N LEU A 123 -4.22 17.25 -11.15
CA LEU A 123 -3.56 17.09 -12.45
C LEU A 123 -3.99 18.17 -13.44
N LEU A 124 -5.27 18.58 -13.44
CA LEU A 124 -5.75 19.71 -14.25
C LEU A 124 -5.09 21.03 -13.83
N TRP A 125 -4.92 21.24 -12.52
CA TRP A 125 -4.15 22.37 -11.99
C TRP A 125 -2.68 22.31 -12.44
N ARG A 126 -2.00 21.17 -12.27
CA ARG A 126 -0.59 21.01 -12.70
C ARG A 126 -0.43 21.26 -14.20
N TRP A 127 -1.37 20.76 -14.99
CA TRP A 127 -1.41 20.95 -16.44
C TRP A 127 -1.61 22.40 -16.83
N SER A 128 -2.49 23.15 -16.17
CA SER A 128 -2.76 24.56 -16.48
C SER A 128 -1.53 25.43 -16.19
N ARG A 129 -0.75 25.11 -15.15
CA ARG A 129 0.51 25.79 -14.81
C ARG A 129 1.63 25.57 -15.82
N GLY A 130 1.61 24.45 -16.53
CA GLY A 130 2.56 24.15 -17.61
C GLY A 130 2.28 24.91 -18.91
N ARG A 131 1.22 25.74 -18.97
CA ARG A 131 0.81 26.40 -20.22
C ARG A 131 1.45 27.76 -20.44
N PRO A 132 1.87 28.04 -21.69
CA PRO A 132 2.20 29.41 -22.08
C PRO A 132 0.91 30.25 -22.00
N GLY A 133 0.91 31.27 -21.13
CA GLY A 133 -0.20 32.21 -21.04
C GLY A 133 -0.25 33.11 -22.27
N SER A 134 -1.45 33.43 -22.76
CA SER A 134 -1.68 34.40 -23.83
C SER A 134 -1.55 35.86 -23.36
N GLY A 135 -1.44 36.06 -22.04
CA GLY A 135 -1.44 37.38 -21.38
C GLY A 135 -2.81 37.76 -20.81
N ASP A 136 -3.88 37.03 -21.14
CA ASP A 136 -5.20 37.11 -20.51
C ASP A 136 -5.55 35.77 -19.84
N PRO A 137 -5.27 35.62 -18.53
CA PRO A 137 -5.59 34.39 -17.80
C PRO A 137 -7.08 34.04 -17.84
N ALA A 138 -7.98 35.02 -17.87
CA ALA A 138 -9.41 34.73 -17.86
C ALA A 138 -9.87 34.05 -19.16
N ALA A 139 -9.37 34.56 -20.30
CA ALA A 139 -9.62 33.96 -21.60
C ALA A 139 -8.97 32.59 -21.74
N ASP A 140 -7.73 32.43 -21.26
CA ASP A 140 -7.00 31.16 -21.28
C ASP A 140 -7.76 30.08 -20.49
N PHE A 141 -8.13 30.37 -19.24
CA PHE A 141 -8.88 29.44 -18.40
C PHE A 141 -10.27 29.14 -18.96
N ALA A 142 -10.98 30.13 -19.54
CA ALA A 142 -12.25 29.87 -20.21
C ALA A 142 -12.10 28.91 -21.40
N GLY A 143 -11.06 29.09 -22.21
CA GLY A 143 -10.73 28.19 -23.33
C GLY A 143 -10.37 26.78 -22.86
N TRP A 144 -9.54 26.67 -21.81
CA TRP A 144 -9.15 25.39 -21.25
C TRP A 144 -10.33 24.63 -20.62
N ARG A 145 -11.19 25.32 -19.86
CA ARG A 145 -12.41 24.73 -19.29
C ARG A 145 -13.35 24.23 -20.38
N ALA A 146 -13.51 25.00 -21.46
CA ALA A 146 -14.30 24.56 -22.60
C ALA A 146 -13.70 23.32 -23.28
N ARG A 147 -12.38 23.26 -23.41
CA ARG A 147 -11.66 22.14 -24.06
C ARG A 147 -11.73 20.85 -23.25
N TRP A 148 -11.47 20.91 -21.95
CA TRP A 148 -11.57 19.74 -21.05
C TRP A 148 -12.98 19.43 -20.59
N SER A 149 -13.92 20.36 -20.77
CA SER A 149 -15.27 20.31 -20.17
C SER A 149 -15.24 20.13 -18.65
N ALA A 150 -14.20 20.71 -18.02
CA ALA A 150 -13.87 20.58 -16.60
C ALA A 150 -13.77 21.97 -15.99
N GLU A 151 -14.03 22.10 -14.69
CA GLU A 151 -13.52 23.25 -13.96
C GLU A 151 -12.01 23.10 -13.78
N ILE A 152 -11.28 24.20 -13.94
CA ILE A 152 -9.82 24.22 -13.80
C ILE A 152 -9.50 25.22 -12.69
N PRO A 153 -8.83 24.79 -11.60
CA PRO A 153 -8.55 25.67 -10.46
C PRO A 153 -7.78 26.94 -10.86
N TRP A 154 -8.37 28.12 -10.62
CA TRP A 154 -7.88 29.47 -11.04
C TRP A 154 -6.73 30.02 -10.13
N ASP A 155 -5.91 29.20 -9.48
CA ASP A 155 -4.73 29.64 -8.69
C ASP A 155 -5.01 30.24 -7.29
N GLY A 156 -4.16 29.90 -6.31
CA GLY A 156 -4.11 30.50 -4.96
C GLY A 156 -4.00 29.51 -3.80
N GLU A 157 -4.90 28.53 -3.72
CA GLU A 157 -4.99 27.61 -2.57
C GLU A 157 -4.06 26.40 -2.71
N ILE A 158 -3.96 25.81 -3.90
CA ILE A 158 -3.13 24.61 -4.19
C ILE A 158 -1.68 24.96 -4.53
N ASP A 159 -1.36 26.21 -4.89
CA ASP A 159 -0.11 26.56 -5.58
C ASP A 159 1.14 26.48 -4.67
N ARG A 160 1.04 27.02 -3.45
CA ARG A 160 2.19 27.15 -2.55
C ARG A 160 1.84 26.89 -1.09
N PRO A 161 1.45 25.66 -0.73
CA PRO A 161 1.13 25.30 0.66
C PRO A 161 2.29 25.62 1.61
N GLU A 162 3.55 25.47 1.17
CA GLU A 162 4.74 25.80 1.94
C GLU A 162 4.86 27.28 2.34
N SER A 163 4.17 28.17 1.62
CA SER A 163 4.19 29.61 1.88
C SER A 163 3.11 30.09 2.85
N MET A 164 2.17 29.22 3.24
CA MET A 164 1.06 29.59 4.11
C MET A 164 1.45 30.07 5.51
N PRO A 165 2.52 29.56 6.15
CA PRO A 165 3.00 30.09 7.43
C PRO A 165 3.31 31.60 7.38
N ARG A 166 3.59 32.17 6.20
CA ARG A 166 3.91 33.60 6.03
C ARG A 166 2.73 34.50 6.36
N ARG A 167 1.49 33.99 6.24
CA ARG A 167 0.29 34.72 6.69
C ARG A 167 0.32 34.99 8.20
N HIS A 168 1.09 34.19 8.94
CA HIS A 168 1.31 34.31 10.38
C HIS A 168 2.70 34.89 10.72
N GLY A 169 3.42 35.46 9.74
CA GLY A 169 4.77 36.00 9.94
C GLY A 169 5.84 34.93 10.19
N ARG A 170 5.58 33.67 9.82
CA ARG A 170 6.51 32.55 9.96
C ARG A 170 6.95 32.02 8.58
N GLN A 171 8.06 31.28 8.56
CA GLN A 171 8.44 30.45 7.42
C GLN A 171 8.08 28.98 7.71
N LEU A 172 8.20 28.12 6.70
CA LEU A 172 8.18 26.68 6.94
C LEU A 172 9.44 26.28 7.72
N LEU A 173 9.26 25.85 8.97
CA LEU A 173 10.33 25.51 9.89
C LEU A 173 10.10 24.11 10.45
N THR A 174 11.17 23.40 10.76
CA THR A 174 11.14 22.20 11.62
C THR A 174 10.88 22.58 13.08
N PRO A 175 10.50 21.63 13.96
CA PRO A 175 10.43 21.88 15.39
C PRO A 175 11.74 22.45 15.93
N ALA A 176 12.89 21.85 15.61
CA ALA A 176 14.20 22.31 16.10
C ALA A 176 14.47 23.78 15.76
N GLU A 177 14.16 24.21 14.54
CA GLU A 177 14.30 25.60 14.09
C GLU A 177 13.28 26.54 14.78
N PHE A 178 12.02 26.10 14.93
CA PHE A 178 10.99 26.90 15.61
C PHE A 178 11.33 27.15 17.08
N PHE A 179 11.81 26.13 17.78
CA PHE A 179 12.18 26.22 19.19
C PHE A 179 13.52 26.92 19.43
N ALA A 180 14.31 27.20 18.39
CA ALA A 180 15.55 27.97 18.51
C ALA A 180 15.31 29.42 18.98
N ASP A 181 14.14 29.97 18.67
CA ASP A 181 13.69 31.32 19.07
C ASP A 181 13.02 31.35 20.46
N GLU A 182 12.77 30.19 21.08
CA GLU A 182 12.13 30.07 22.39
C GLU A 182 13.17 30.21 23.54
N PRO A 183 12.73 30.49 24.79
CA PRO A 183 13.63 30.62 25.92
C PRO A 183 14.59 29.43 26.07
N GLU A 184 15.83 29.70 26.46
CA GLU A 184 16.93 28.70 26.53
C GLU A 184 16.55 27.38 27.21
N PRO A 185 15.85 27.34 28.36
CA PRO A 185 15.44 26.09 28.99
C PRO A 185 14.54 25.24 28.10
N LEU A 186 13.62 25.87 27.37
CA LEU A 186 12.68 25.19 26.49
C LEU A 186 13.39 24.67 25.24
N ARG A 187 14.27 25.48 24.66
CA ARG A 187 15.10 25.10 23.51
C ARG A 187 15.97 23.87 23.83
N LEU A 188 16.71 23.90 24.94
CA LEU A 188 17.58 22.80 25.35
C LEU A 188 16.79 21.53 25.65
N LEU A 189 15.63 21.65 26.29
CA LEU A 189 14.77 20.51 26.55
C LEU A 189 14.26 19.88 25.25
N THR A 190 13.68 20.69 24.35
CA THR A 190 13.15 20.18 23.08
C THR A 190 14.24 19.50 22.26
N GLN A 191 15.43 20.11 22.17
CA GLN A 191 16.58 19.51 21.50
C GLN A 191 16.95 18.16 22.13
N ALA A 192 17.10 18.10 23.45
CA ALA A 192 17.45 16.86 24.14
C ALA A 192 16.40 15.74 23.97
N VAL A 193 15.11 16.10 23.86
CA VAL A 193 14.04 15.12 23.63
C VAL A 193 14.04 14.62 22.18
N LEU A 194 14.21 15.51 21.20
CA LEU A 194 14.22 15.12 19.78
C LEU A 194 15.49 14.34 19.40
N ASP A 195 16.64 14.69 19.98
CA ASP A 195 17.93 14.03 19.74
C ASP A 195 18.08 12.70 20.51
N ALA A 196 17.12 12.36 21.38
CA ALA A 196 17.16 11.11 22.13
C ALA A 196 17.01 9.91 21.17
N PRO A 197 17.90 8.89 21.18
CA PRO A 197 17.87 7.78 20.22
C PRO A 197 16.54 7.03 20.15
N GLY A 198 15.87 6.86 21.29
CA GLY A 198 14.55 6.22 21.33
C GLY A 198 13.42 7.08 20.74
N THR A 199 13.55 8.41 20.78
CA THR A 199 12.60 9.32 20.15
C THR A 199 12.82 9.40 18.65
N ASP A 200 14.07 9.49 18.19
CA ASP A 200 14.41 9.45 16.77
C ASP A 200 13.92 8.15 16.11
N ALA A 201 14.21 6.99 16.71
CA ALA A 201 13.70 5.70 16.23
C ALA A 201 12.16 5.66 16.16
N ALA A 202 11.47 6.18 17.20
CA ALA A 202 10.01 6.23 17.21
C ALA A 202 9.42 7.16 16.14
N VAL A 203 10.09 8.29 15.84
CA VAL A 203 9.73 9.16 14.71
C VAL A 203 9.91 8.42 13.40
N GLN A 204 11.06 7.77 13.19
CA GLN A 204 11.36 7.03 11.97
C GLN A 204 10.41 5.83 11.78
N ASP A 205 9.99 5.14 12.84
CA ASP A 205 9.00 4.04 12.79
C ASP A 205 7.63 4.58 12.37
N THR A 206 7.25 5.73 12.94
CA THR A 206 6.00 6.41 12.60
C THR A 206 6.02 6.85 11.13
N VAL A 207 7.12 7.42 10.65
CA VAL A 207 7.26 7.85 9.25
C VAL A 207 7.24 6.66 8.29
N LEU A 208 7.94 5.57 8.62
CA LEU A 208 7.97 4.37 7.80
C LEU A 208 6.59 3.74 7.62
N LEU A 209 5.79 3.70 8.70
CA LEU A 209 4.41 3.20 8.64
C LEU A 209 3.52 4.05 7.72
N ARG A 210 3.85 5.33 7.60
CA ARG A 210 3.10 6.30 6.80
C ARG A 210 3.54 6.29 5.34
N GLU A 211 4.81 6.02 5.07
CA GLU A 211 5.44 6.17 3.76
C GLU A 211 4.71 5.39 2.65
N GLU A 212 4.19 4.20 2.99
CA GLU A 212 3.39 3.39 2.07
C GLU A 212 2.13 4.13 1.59
N HIS A 213 1.35 4.69 2.51
CA HIS A 213 0.14 5.46 2.18
C HIS A 213 0.46 6.79 1.51
N LEU A 214 1.67 7.32 1.70
CA LEU A 214 2.10 8.60 1.12
C LEU A 214 2.55 8.48 -0.33
N GLN A 215 2.59 7.28 -0.93
CA GLN A 215 2.88 7.06 -2.35
C GLN A 215 4.19 7.75 -2.82
N GLY A 216 5.24 7.70 -1.99
CA GLY A 216 6.53 8.33 -2.30
C GLY A 216 6.52 9.86 -2.31
N ALA A 217 5.49 10.50 -1.75
CA ALA A 217 5.40 11.96 -1.67
C ALA A 217 6.37 12.53 -0.63
N GLY A 218 7.61 12.84 -1.03
CA GLY A 218 8.64 13.33 -0.11
C GLY A 218 8.25 14.55 0.73
N HIS A 219 7.47 15.48 0.17
CA HIS A 219 6.96 16.64 0.90
C HIS A 219 5.90 16.28 1.96
N LEU A 220 5.10 15.22 1.75
CA LEU A 220 4.18 14.70 2.75
C LEU A 220 4.89 13.85 3.79
N VAL A 221 5.95 13.11 3.39
CA VAL A 221 6.84 12.39 4.30
C VAL A 221 7.49 13.38 5.26
N TRP A 222 7.97 14.51 4.76
CA TRP A 222 8.50 15.60 5.60
C TRP A 222 7.45 16.12 6.58
N LEU A 223 6.21 16.38 6.14
CA LEU A 223 5.12 16.79 7.05
C LEU A 223 4.79 15.71 8.09
N ALA A 224 4.81 14.45 7.67
CA ALA A 224 4.52 13.32 8.52
C ALA A 224 5.57 13.18 9.62
N GLU A 225 6.84 13.39 9.28
CA GLU A 225 7.96 13.46 10.22
C GLU A 225 7.77 14.61 11.21
N GLN A 226 7.44 15.82 10.74
CA GLN A 226 7.24 16.96 11.65
C GLN A 226 6.04 16.74 12.60
N GLN A 227 4.96 16.09 12.12
CA GLN A 227 3.84 15.67 12.96
C GLN A 227 4.27 14.62 13.99
N ALA A 228 5.07 13.63 13.59
CA ALA A 228 5.59 12.60 14.48
C ALA A 228 6.51 13.19 15.57
N CYS A 229 7.39 14.14 15.24
CA CYS A 229 8.20 14.85 16.22
C CYS A 229 7.33 15.57 17.28
N VAL A 230 6.26 16.25 16.84
CA VAL A 230 5.31 16.91 17.74
C VAL A 230 4.59 15.89 18.64
N GLU A 231 4.13 14.78 18.06
CA GLU A 231 3.48 13.70 18.80
C GLU A 231 4.41 13.09 19.86
N GLN A 232 5.69 12.88 19.53
CA GLN A 232 6.69 12.38 20.48
C GLN A 232 7.01 13.38 21.59
N LEU A 233 7.10 14.68 21.28
CA LEU A 233 7.26 15.73 22.29
C LEU A 233 6.08 15.76 23.27
N GLU A 234 4.86 15.68 22.76
CA GLU A 234 3.65 15.62 23.59
C GLU A 234 3.53 14.32 24.39
N ALA A 235 3.94 13.19 23.82
CA ALA A 235 3.99 11.91 24.53
C ALA A 235 5.04 11.94 25.65
N TRP A 236 6.23 12.49 25.39
CA TRP A 236 7.27 12.69 26.40
C TRP A 236 6.77 13.60 27.53
N ARG A 237 6.12 14.72 27.18
CA ARG A 237 5.51 15.65 28.14
C ARG A 237 4.49 14.95 29.04
N ARG A 238 3.54 14.20 28.47
CA ARG A 238 2.50 13.47 29.23
C ARG A 238 3.10 12.49 30.23
N ARG A 239 4.14 11.74 29.83
CA ARG A 239 4.86 10.80 30.71
C ARG A 239 5.48 11.51 31.92
N HIS A 240 6.12 12.66 31.72
CA HIS A 240 6.81 13.39 32.78
C HIS A 240 5.88 14.28 33.62
N GLN A 241 4.73 14.67 33.08
CA GLN A 241 3.72 15.43 33.84
C GLN A 241 3.09 14.60 34.96
N ALA A 242 2.93 13.28 34.73
CA ALA A 242 2.38 12.34 35.71
C ALA A 242 3.29 12.17 36.94
N THR A 243 4.60 12.22 36.75
CA THR A 243 5.62 11.92 37.78
C THR A 243 6.31 13.18 38.33
N GLY A 244 6.15 14.33 37.67
CA GLY A 244 6.88 15.56 37.98
C GLY A 244 6.34 16.39 39.16
N SER A 245 7.20 17.25 39.70
CA SER A 245 6.88 18.28 40.70
C SER A 245 5.91 19.34 40.16
N GLU A 246 5.32 20.18 41.03
CA GLU A 246 4.46 21.28 40.60
C GLU A 246 5.16 22.26 39.65
N ALA A 247 6.42 22.61 39.95
CA ALA A 247 7.25 23.45 39.08
C ALA A 247 7.52 22.78 37.72
N THR A 248 7.77 21.46 37.72
CA THR A 248 7.92 20.67 36.48
C THR A 248 6.62 20.70 35.67
N ARG A 249 5.46 20.54 36.30
CA ARG A 249 4.17 20.59 35.60
C ARG A 249 3.91 21.97 34.98
N ALA A 250 4.21 23.05 35.69
CA ALA A 250 4.09 24.41 35.16
C ALA A 250 4.96 24.62 33.92
N PHE A 251 6.23 24.20 33.97
CA PHE A 251 7.15 24.28 32.83
C PHE A 251 6.69 23.40 31.64
N LEU A 252 6.16 22.21 31.89
CA LEU A 252 5.61 21.34 30.84
C LEU A 252 4.34 21.92 30.18
N VAL A 253 3.60 22.80 30.86
CA VAL A 253 2.49 23.55 30.24
C VAL A 253 3.03 24.55 29.22
N GLU A 254 4.12 25.26 29.54
CA GLU A 254 4.77 26.19 28.61
C GLU A 254 5.25 25.46 27.34
N LEU A 255 5.81 24.25 27.49
CA LEU A 255 6.16 23.39 26.36
C LEU A 255 4.93 23.06 25.49
N SER A 256 3.82 22.64 26.08
CA SER A 256 2.61 22.33 25.32
C SER A 256 2.05 23.55 24.58
N GLU A 257 2.08 24.73 25.19
CA GLU A 257 1.66 25.97 24.53
C GLU A 257 2.60 26.37 23.37
N ALA A 258 3.91 26.16 23.51
CA ALA A 258 4.85 26.35 22.40
C ALA A 258 4.61 25.35 21.25
N VAL A 259 4.36 24.07 21.57
CA VAL A 259 3.98 23.06 20.58
C VAL A 259 2.68 23.42 19.86
N LYS A 260 1.65 23.90 20.57
CA LYS A 260 0.40 24.38 19.96
C LYS A 260 0.63 25.59 19.05
N ARG A 261 1.53 26.52 19.43
CA ARG A 261 1.92 27.65 18.57
C ARG A 261 2.61 27.17 17.31
N TYR A 262 3.55 26.23 17.41
CA TYR A 262 4.18 25.61 16.23
C TYR A 262 3.13 24.97 15.30
N MET A 263 2.22 24.18 15.87
CA MET A 263 1.16 23.52 15.11
C MET A 263 0.24 24.51 14.41
N SER A 264 -0.25 25.53 15.11
CA SER A 264 -1.21 26.50 14.58
C SER A 264 -0.61 27.54 13.63
N LEU A 265 0.66 27.91 13.80
CA LEU A 265 1.30 28.98 13.01
C LEU A 265 2.14 28.44 11.85
N VAL A 266 2.59 27.18 11.90
CA VAL A 266 3.48 26.59 10.90
C VAL A 266 2.84 25.41 10.19
N LEU A 267 2.57 24.30 10.88
CA LEU A 267 2.16 23.07 10.19
C LEU A 267 0.69 23.06 9.72
N GLN A 268 -0.27 23.48 10.54
CA GLN A 268 -1.69 23.44 10.18
C GLN A 268 -2.02 24.32 8.97
N PRO A 269 -1.47 25.55 8.84
CA PRO A 269 -1.67 26.35 7.63
C PRO A 269 -1.18 25.68 6.34
N VAL A 270 -0.10 24.88 6.41
CA VAL A 270 0.41 24.12 5.27
C VAL A 270 -0.54 22.95 4.95
N VAL A 271 -0.94 22.19 5.96
CA VAL A 271 -1.87 21.05 5.82
C VAL A 271 -3.22 21.50 5.26
N ASP A 272 -3.75 22.64 5.70
CA ASP A 272 -5.03 23.18 5.23
C ASP A 272 -4.98 23.63 3.76
N ALA A 273 -3.81 24.00 3.27
CA ALA A 273 -3.59 24.42 1.88
C ALA A 273 -3.15 23.29 0.95
N LEU A 274 -2.92 22.08 1.47
CA LEU A 274 -2.74 20.90 0.62
C LEU A 274 -4.03 20.63 -0.17
N SER A 275 -3.86 20.09 -1.38
CA SER A 275 -4.99 19.61 -2.19
C SER A 275 -5.82 18.54 -1.49
N VAL A 276 -6.98 18.21 -2.04
CA VAL A 276 -7.83 17.13 -1.53
C VAL A 276 -7.09 15.79 -1.50
N CYS A 277 -6.38 15.42 -2.57
CA CYS A 277 -5.66 14.16 -2.63
C CYS A 277 -4.48 14.12 -1.62
N GLU A 278 -3.70 15.19 -1.53
CA GLU A 278 -2.58 15.28 -0.56
C GLU A 278 -3.07 15.18 0.89
N ARG A 279 -4.18 15.85 1.23
CA ARG A 279 -4.80 15.75 2.56
C ARG A 279 -5.33 14.35 2.85
N SER A 280 -5.91 13.67 1.85
CA SER A 280 -6.34 12.28 2.02
C SER A 280 -5.14 11.37 2.30
N LEU A 281 -4.08 11.45 1.48
CA LEU A 281 -2.86 10.66 1.68
C LEU A 281 -2.24 10.92 3.06
N LEU A 282 -2.08 12.18 3.44
CA LEU A 282 -1.51 12.54 4.74
C LEU A 282 -2.41 12.12 5.91
N GLY A 283 -3.73 12.23 5.76
CA GLY A 283 -4.71 11.85 6.78
C GLY A 283 -4.81 10.35 6.96
N ASP A 284 -4.96 9.60 5.86
CA ASP A 284 -5.10 8.14 5.85
C ASP A 284 -3.80 7.44 6.27
N SER A 285 -2.64 8.10 6.13
CA SER A 285 -1.36 7.58 6.62
C SER A 285 -1.30 7.45 8.15
N LYS A 286 -2.05 8.25 8.92
CA LYS A 286 -1.85 8.32 10.38
C LYS A 286 -2.09 6.97 11.06
N PRO A 287 -1.11 6.43 11.81
CA PRO A 287 -1.29 5.17 12.51
C PRO A 287 -2.31 5.33 13.64
N GLY A 288 -3.29 4.43 13.70
CA GLY A 288 -4.25 4.31 14.80
C GLY A 288 -4.11 2.96 15.50
N ALA A 289 -4.72 2.83 16.69
CA ALA A 289 -4.86 1.52 17.36
C ALA A 289 -5.64 0.49 16.51
N ARG A 290 -6.37 0.96 15.50
CA ARG A 290 -7.09 0.17 14.50
C ARG A 290 -6.59 0.54 13.10
N ARG A 291 -6.72 -0.39 12.17
CA ARG A 291 -6.38 -0.21 10.75
C ARG A 291 -7.18 0.93 10.13
N SER A 292 -6.58 1.57 9.13
CA SER A 292 -7.21 2.70 8.43
C SER A 292 -8.35 2.21 7.52
N ALA A 293 -9.23 3.12 7.12
CA ALA A 293 -10.23 2.81 6.11
C ALA A 293 -9.59 2.42 4.76
N ALA A 294 -8.48 3.08 4.42
CA ALA A 294 -7.73 2.78 3.21
C ALA A 294 -7.20 1.33 3.24
N ASP A 295 -6.74 0.83 4.38
CA ASP A 295 -6.22 -0.55 4.50
C ASP A 295 -7.30 -1.60 4.18
N TYR A 296 -8.51 -1.40 4.70
CA TYR A 296 -9.64 -2.30 4.44
C TYR A 296 -10.15 -2.17 3.02
N LEU A 297 -10.27 -0.96 2.49
CA LEU A 297 -10.77 -0.73 1.14
C LEU A 297 -9.81 -1.27 0.07
N ASP A 298 -8.51 -1.13 0.27
CA ASP A 298 -7.48 -1.71 -0.58
C ASP A 298 -7.61 -3.25 -0.64
N ALA A 299 -7.62 -3.90 0.53
CA ALA A 299 -7.79 -5.35 0.62
C ALA A 299 -9.15 -5.82 0.10
N PHE A 300 -10.19 -5.00 0.26
CA PHE A 300 -11.54 -5.28 -0.25
C PHE A 300 -11.54 -5.29 -1.77
N LEU A 301 -11.03 -4.24 -2.41
CA LEU A 301 -10.98 -4.15 -3.88
C LEU A 301 -10.12 -5.26 -4.49
N ASP A 302 -9.05 -5.65 -3.81
CA ASP A 302 -8.22 -6.81 -4.19
C ASP A 302 -8.99 -8.13 -4.20
N ALA A 303 -9.99 -8.26 -3.32
CA ALA A 303 -10.84 -9.44 -3.23
C ALA A 303 -12.01 -9.42 -4.24
N GLN A 304 -12.32 -8.26 -4.84
CA GLN A 304 -13.44 -8.12 -5.76
C GLN A 304 -13.09 -8.61 -7.16
N GLU A 305 -14.00 -9.38 -7.76
CA GLU A 305 -13.93 -9.68 -9.19
C GLU A 305 -14.23 -8.42 -10.00
N GLN A 306 -13.38 -8.15 -10.99
CA GLN A 306 -13.50 -6.94 -11.80
C GLN A 306 -14.59 -7.11 -12.87
N PRO A 307 -15.54 -6.16 -12.99
CA PRO A 307 -16.63 -6.28 -13.94
C PRO A 307 -16.11 -6.16 -15.39
N GLY A 308 -16.58 -7.05 -16.25
CA GLY A 308 -16.25 -7.01 -17.68
C GLY A 308 -16.87 -5.81 -18.43
N GLU A 309 -16.47 -5.63 -19.69
CA GLU A 309 -16.93 -4.51 -20.56
C GLU A 309 -18.47 -4.38 -20.64
N ASP A 310 -19.20 -5.50 -20.54
CA ASP A 310 -20.66 -5.51 -20.67
C ASP A 310 -21.38 -4.79 -19.51
N SER A 311 -20.76 -4.73 -18.32
CA SER A 311 -21.29 -4.00 -17.16
C SER A 311 -21.30 -2.48 -17.36
N TRP A 312 -20.52 -1.99 -18.34
CA TRP A 312 -20.36 -0.57 -18.66
C TRP A 312 -21.26 -0.09 -19.80
N ARG A 313 -22.21 -0.90 -20.28
CA ARG A 313 -23.15 -0.50 -21.34
C ARG A 313 -24.31 0.32 -20.78
N ASP A 314 -24.39 1.62 -21.06
CA ASP A 314 -25.41 2.52 -20.47
C ASP A 314 -26.86 1.97 -20.49
N GLU A 315 -27.29 1.36 -21.60
CA GLU A 315 -28.68 0.89 -21.77
C GLU A 315 -28.97 -0.52 -21.25
N ARG A 316 -27.95 -1.38 -21.14
CA ARG A 316 -28.10 -2.82 -20.83
C ARG A 316 -27.53 -3.13 -19.46
N LEU A 317 -28.20 -4.00 -18.72
CA LEU A 317 -27.66 -4.56 -17.47
C LEU A 317 -26.61 -5.62 -17.80
N GLY A 318 -25.59 -5.72 -16.95
CA GLY A 318 -24.68 -6.86 -16.95
C GLY A 318 -25.46 -8.16 -16.67
N ALA A 319 -24.97 -9.29 -17.18
CA ALA A 319 -25.63 -10.59 -17.02
C ALA A 319 -25.85 -10.93 -15.54
N ASP A 320 -24.84 -10.67 -14.70
CA ASP A 320 -24.87 -10.98 -13.26
C ASP A 320 -25.91 -10.12 -12.53
N VAL A 321 -25.99 -8.82 -12.86
CA VAL A 321 -26.98 -7.91 -12.28
C VAL A 321 -28.40 -8.30 -12.71
N GLU A 322 -28.58 -8.70 -13.98
CA GLU A 322 -29.88 -9.17 -14.46
C GLU A 322 -30.30 -10.48 -13.76
N GLN A 323 -29.36 -11.41 -13.53
CA GLN A 323 -29.61 -12.63 -12.78
C GLN A 323 -29.98 -12.32 -11.32
N GLN A 324 -29.19 -11.50 -10.62
CA GLN A 324 -29.49 -11.08 -9.25
C GLN A 324 -30.85 -10.38 -9.14
N ALA A 325 -31.19 -9.54 -10.12
CA ALA A 325 -32.50 -8.86 -10.16
C ALA A 325 -33.66 -9.87 -10.26
N ARG A 326 -33.51 -10.94 -11.06
CA ARG A 326 -34.52 -12.00 -11.17
C ARG A 326 -34.65 -12.78 -9.86
N GLU A 327 -33.55 -13.28 -9.32
CA GLU A 327 -33.53 -14.09 -8.08
C GLU A 327 -34.08 -13.34 -6.88
N ARG A 328 -33.77 -12.04 -6.75
CA ARG A 328 -34.29 -11.19 -5.68
C ARG A 328 -35.76 -10.83 -5.91
N HIS A 329 -36.15 -10.55 -7.14
CA HIS A 329 -37.56 -10.32 -7.47
C HIS A 329 -38.43 -11.54 -7.14
N ASP A 330 -37.95 -12.75 -7.42
CA ASP A 330 -38.64 -14.00 -7.09
C ASP A 330 -38.79 -14.20 -5.57
N ARG A 331 -37.85 -13.66 -4.77
CA ARG A 331 -37.91 -13.60 -3.30
C ARG A 331 -38.76 -12.45 -2.76
N GLY A 332 -39.29 -11.58 -3.63
CA GLY A 332 -40.03 -10.38 -3.23
C GLY A 332 -39.15 -9.23 -2.73
N GLU A 333 -37.83 -9.34 -2.89
CA GLU A 333 -36.88 -8.28 -2.59
C GLU A 333 -36.83 -7.27 -3.75
N THR A 334 -36.80 -5.99 -3.41
CA THR A 334 -36.82 -4.90 -4.42
C THR A 334 -35.59 -4.00 -4.35
N THR A 335 -34.73 -4.19 -3.35
CA THR A 335 -33.54 -3.38 -3.12
C THR A 335 -32.36 -4.25 -2.71
N TRP A 336 -31.17 -3.86 -3.16
CA TRP A 336 -29.90 -4.42 -2.71
C TRP A 336 -28.76 -3.45 -3.04
N HIS A 337 -27.54 -3.78 -2.63
CA HIS A 337 -26.35 -3.01 -2.96
C HIS A 337 -25.25 -3.94 -3.50
N GLY A 338 -24.22 -3.32 -4.09
CA GLY A 338 -23.04 -4.01 -4.60
C GLY A 338 -21.95 -3.02 -5.00
N MET A 339 -20.97 -3.49 -5.75
CA MET A 339 -19.89 -2.67 -6.31
C MET A 339 -19.91 -2.76 -7.84
N LEU A 340 -19.58 -1.66 -8.51
CA LEU A 340 -19.27 -1.62 -9.94
C LEU A 340 -17.87 -1.02 -10.07
N GLY A 341 -16.87 -1.88 -10.28
CA GLY A 341 -15.47 -1.49 -10.16
C GLY A 341 -15.19 -1.03 -8.74
N THR A 342 -14.86 0.26 -8.57
CA THR A 342 -14.65 0.86 -7.24
C THR A 342 -15.84 1.70 -6.76
N VAL A 343 -16.92 1.78 -7.55
CA VAL A 343 -18.09 2.60 -7.22
C VAL A 343 -19.13 1.76 -6.45
N PRO A 344 -19.57 2.18 -5.25
CA PRO A 344 -20.68 1.54 -4.58
C PRO A 344 -22.00 1.82 -5.32
N VAL A 345 -22.79 0.76 -5.52
CA VAL A 345 -24.04 0.80 -6.26
C VAL A 345 -25.20 0.33 -5.40
N TRP A 346 -26.31 1.06 -5.46
CA TRP A 346 -27.61 0.68 -4.90
C TRP A 346 -28.57 0.38 -6.03
N TYR A 347 -29.31 -0.71 -5.92
CA TYR A 347 -30.27 -1.13 -6.92
C TYR A 347 -31.69 -1.04 -6.36
N ARG A 348 -32.63 -0.57 -7.19
CA ARG A 348 -34.06 -0.52 -6.87
C ARG A 348 -34.89 -1.01 -8.05
N VAL A 349 -35.66 -2.08 -7.87
CA VAL A 349 -36.67 -2.52 -8.84
C VAL A 349 -37.92 -1.67 -8.68
N VAL A 350 -38.28 -0.92 -9.73
CA VAL A 350 -39.44 -0.05 -9.78
C VAL A 350 -40.71 -0.88 -9.98
N ALA A 351 -41.65 -0.77 -9.04
CA ALA A 351 -42.84 -1.60 -8.99
C ALA A 351 -44.09 -0.90 -9.57
N SER A 352 -44.17 0.43 -9.52
CA SER A 352 -45.38 1.18 -9.87
C SER A 352 -45.14 2.33 -10.85
N ARG A 353 -46.22 2.79 -11.51
CA ARG A 353 -46.18 3.98 -12.39
C ARG A 353 -45.89 5.27 -11.62
N GLU A 354 -46.40 5.37 -10.40
CA GLU A 354 -46.17 6.51 -9.50
C GLU A 354 -44.71 6.57 -9.07
N GLU A 355 -44.13 5.42 -8.70
CA GLU A 355 -42.71 5.30 -8.39
C GLU A 355 -41.86 5.65 -9.62
N ARG A 356 -42.24 5.19 -10.82
CA ARG A 356 -41.55 5.57 -12.05
C ARG A 356 -41.51 7.09 -12.27
N ALA A 357 -42.58 7.81 -11.93
CA ALA A 357 -42.59 9.27 -12.01
C ALA A 357 -41.68 9.90 -10.95
N ALA A 358 -41.70 9.41 -9.71
CA ALA A 358 -40.80 9.85 -8.64
C ALA A 358 -39.34 9.62 -8.99
N VAL A 359 -39.01 8.45 -9.54
CA VAL A 359 -37.67 8.10 -10.03
C VAL A 359 -37.15 9.07 -11.09
N LEU A 360 -38.02 9.56 -11.98
CA LEU A 360 -37.63 10.54 -12.99
C LEU A 360 -37.45 11.96 -12.41
N ALA A 361 -38.12 12.26 -11.29
CA ALA A 361 -38.04 13.54 -10.61
C ALA A 361 -36.90 13.62 -9.57
N TYR A 362 -36.46 12.48 -9.01
CA TYR A 362 -35.43 12.42 -7.97
C TYR A 362 -34.13 13.06 -8.46
N SER A 363 -33.61 14.06 -7.73
CA SER A 363 -32.41 14.79 -8.13
C SER A 363 -31.11 14.13 -7.65
N GLY A 364 -31.19 13.17 -6.72
CA GLY A 364 -30.02 12.60 -6.07
C GLY A 364 -29.52 13.41 -4.87
N LYS A 365 -30.25 14.47 -4.47
CA LYS A 365 -29.97 15.19 -3.22
C LYS A 365 -30.22 14.26 -2.01
N PRO A 366 -29.54 14.51 -0.87
CA PRO A 366 -29.79 13.75 0.34
C PRO A 366 -31.25 13.89 0.75
N SER A 367 -31.97 12.78 0.85
CA SER A 367 -33.38 12.75 1.24
C SER A 367 -33.66 11.53 2.10
N THR A 368 -34.15 11.77 3.31
CA THR A 368 -34.50 10.75 4.30
C THR A 368 -35.82 10.04 3.98
N SER A 369 -36.69 10.67 3.18
CA SER A 369 -37.94 10.08 2.67
C SER A 369 -37.68 9.14 1.49
N VAL A 370 -36.64 9.40 0.68
CA VAL A 370 -36.33 8.61 -0.52
C VAL A 370 -35.44 7.41 -0.19
N VAL A 371 -34.26 7.64 0.41
CA VAL A 371 -33.29 6.57 0.70
C VAL A 371 -33.03 6.47 2.19
N ARG A 372 -33.29 5.28 2.75
CA ARG A 372 -33.01 4.94 4.15
C ARG A 372 -31.97 3.82 4.19
N VAL A 373 -30.81 4.13 4.78
CA VAL A 373 -29.76 3.14 5.01
C VAL A 373 -29.88 2.61 6.43
N ARG A 374 -30.19 1.33 6.57
CA ARG A 374 -30.20 0.65 7.87
C ARG A 374 -28.82 0.07 8.13
N THR A 375 -28.25 0.50 9.25
CA THR A 375 -26.98 0.01 9.79
C THR A 375 -27.18 -0.34 11.26
N GLY A 376 -26.21 -1.03 11.88
CA GLY A 376 -26.20 -1.21 13.33
C GLY A 376 -25.72 0.04 14.10
N ALA A 377 -25.46 1.16 13.42
CA ALA A 377 -25.10 2.42 14.06
C ALA A 377 -26.37 3.13 14.58
N ALA A 378 -26.31 3.70 15.78
CA ALA A 378 -27.41 4.54 16.27
C ALA A 378 -27.59 5.76 15.34
N THR A 379 -28.78 5.90 14.75
CA THR A 379 -29.12 7.06 13.91
C THR A 379 -29.04 8.31 14.78
N GLN A 380 -28.09 9.22 14.53
CA GLN A 380 -27.97 10.48 15.28
C GLN A 380 -29.16 11.45 15.07
N SER A 381 -30.15 11.07 14.24
CA SER A 381 -31.33 11.89 13.92
C SER A 381 -32.19 12.25 15.14
N LEU A 382 -32.16 11.50 16.23
CA LEU A 382 -33.10 11.72 17.34
C LEU A 382 -32.76 12.90 18.26
N LEU A 383 -31.51 13.42 18.26
CA LEU A 383 -31.15 14.53 19.17
C LEU A 383 -31.36 15.91 18.53
N THR A 384 -31.21 16.04 17.21
CA THR A 384 -31.39 17.31 16.51
C THR A 384 -32.87 17.69 16.40
N ASP A 385 -33.74 16.70 16.18
CA ASP A 385 -35.19 16.90 16.08
C ASP A 385 -35.85 17.20 17.44
N LEU A 386 -35.28 16.70 18.54
CA LEU A 386 -35.86 16.86 19.89
C LEU A 386 -35.63 18.25 20.49
N PHE A 387 -34.58 18.97 20.07
CA PHE A 387 -34.16 20.21 20.70
C PHE A 387 -34.26 21.46 19.81
N GLY A 388 -34.73 21.36 18.56
CA GLY A 388 -35.10 22.55 17.75
C GLY A 388 -33.99 23.59 17.53
N PHE A 389 -32.71 23.22 17.73
CA PHE A 389 -31.56 24.10 17.53
C PHE A 389 -30.96 24.02 16.12
N GLY A 390 -31.53 23.21 15.22
CA GLY A 390 -31.24 23.28 13.79
C GLY A 390 -32.17 24.29 13.11
N GLY A 391 -31.63 25.40 12.60
CA GLY A 391 -32.40 26.28 11.72
C GLY A 391 -32.85 25.53 10.45
N PRO A 392 -33.94 25.96 9.78
CA PRO A 392 -34.44 25.33 8.56
C PRO A 392 -33.45 25.57 7.42
N GLY A 393 -32.48 24.68 7.25
CA GLY A 393 -31.45 24.75 6.23
C GLY A 393 -31.67 23.68 5.17
N ASP A 394 -32.46 24.01 4.14
CA ASP A 394 -32.58 23.29 2.87
C ASP A 394 -32.84 21.77 2.93
N GLU A 395 -33.85 21.35 3.70
CA GLU A 395 -34.52 20.08 3.41
C GLU A 395 -35.36 20.25 2.14
N HIS A 396 -34.80 19.90 0.98
CA HIS A 396 -35.63 19.62 -0.18
C HIS A 396 -36.28 18.26 0.04
N GLU A 397 -37.49 18.27 0.61
CA GLU A 397 -38.29 17.06 0.79
C GLU A 397 -38.70 16.53 -0.59
N GLU A 398 -37.84 15.71 -1.18
CA GLU A 398 -38.13 15.03 -2.43
C GLU A 398 -39.18 13.96 -2.15
N TRP A 399 -40.31 14.07 -2.84
CA TRP A 399 -41.39 13.11 -2.71
C TRP A 399 -41.02 11.78 -3.39
N TYR A 400 -41.18 10.68 -2.65
CA TYR A 400 -41.06 9.31 -3.14
C TYR A 400 -42.13 8.45 -2.47
N PRO A 401 -42.75 7.47 -3.17
CA PRO A 401 -43.76 6.62 -2.57
C PRO A 401 -43.26 5.83 -1.35
N GLU A 402 -44.04 5.79 -0.27
CA GLU A 402 -43.75 4.94 0.89
C GLU A 402 -43.70 3.45 0.50
N PRO A 403 -42.77 2.64 1.05
CA PRO A 403 -41.84 2.95 2.14
C PRO A 403 -40.47 3.51 1.69
N GLY A 404 -40.33 4.08 0.50
CA GLY A 404 -39.04 4.53 -0.02
C GLY A 404 -38.10 3.39 -0.43
N ILE A 405 -36.81 3.69 -0.50
CA ILE A 405 -35.72 2.78 -0.85
C ILE A 405 -34.96 2.45 0.44
N GLU A 406 -35.05 1.21 0.87
CA GLU A 406 -34.34 0.74 2.07
C GLU A 406 -33.14 -0.11 1.68
N ILE A 407 -31.95 0.31 2.11
CA ILE A 407 -30.68 -0.41 1.90
C ILE A 407 -30.20 -0.92 3.25
N ASN A 408 -30.03 -2.23 3.37
CA ASN A 408 -29.62 -2.88 4.61
C ASN A 408 -28.17 -3.30 4.53
N TYR A 409 -27.36 -2.88 5.51
CA TYR A 409 -25.98 -3.33 5.69
C TYR A 409 -25.87 -4.15 6.98
N VAL A 410 -25.50 -5.43 6.84
CA VAL A 410 -25.44 -6.41 7.92
C VAL A 410 -24.12 -6.28 8.68
N PRO A 411 -24.13 -6.26 10.04
CA PRO A 411 -22.91 -6.13 10.84
C PRO A 411 -21.97 -7.34 10.76
N ASP A 412 -22.49 -8.50 10.39
CA ASP A 412 -21.73 -9.76 10.35
C ASP A 412 -21.18 -10.08 8.95
N SER A 413 -21.44 -9.24 7.95
CA SER A 413 -20.86 -9.39 6.61
C SER A 413 -19.72 -8.40 6.40
N ALA A 414 -18.53 -8.92 6.10
CA ALA A 414 -17.38 -8.10 5.79
C ALA A 414 -17.56 -7.32 4.48
N PHE A 415 -18.24 -7.93 3.50
CA PHE A 415 -18.61 -7.24 2.27
C PHE A 415 -19.48 -6.01 2.54
N ASP A 416 -20.56 -6.14 3.33
CA ASP A 416 -21.47 -5.05 3.64
C ASP A 416 -20.75 -3.91 4.35
N LEU A 417 -19.92 -4.22 5.35
CA LEU A 417 -19.17 -3.21 6.08
C LEU A 417 -18.15 -2.47 5.18
N CYS A 418 -17.45 -3.18 4.29
CA CYS A 418 -16.52 -2.58 3.34
C CYS A 418 -17.24 -1.73 2.28
N ALA A 419 -18.38 -2.20 1.75
CA ALA A 419 -19.20 -1.43 0.82
C ALA A 419 -19.76 -0.16 1.49
N LEU A 420 -20.19 -0.24 2.74
CA LEU A 420 -20.63 0.92 3.53
C LEU A 420 -19.48 1.90 3.76
N LEU A 421 -18.27 1.39 4.03
CA LEU A 421 -17.07 2.19 4.19
C LEU A 421 -16.70 2.93 2.88
N ALA A 422 -16.86 2.28 1.73
CA ALA A 422 -16.68 2.88 0.41
C ALA A 422 -17.68 4.01 0.17
N VAL A 423 -18.97 3.80 0.49
CA VAL A 423 -20.00 4.86 0.42
C VAL A 423 -19.67 6.02 1.34
N ALA A 424 -19.23 5.74 2.57
CA ALA A 424 -18.87 6.76 3.55
C ALA A 424 -17.66 7.58 3.12
N GLN A 425 -16.67 6.96 2.46
CA GLN A 425 -15.50 7.64 1.91
C GLN A 425 -15.87 8.49 0.68
N LEU A 426 -16.69 7.95 -0.23
CA LEU A 426 -17.10 8.62 -1.47
C LEU A 426 -18.12 9.74 -1.24
N GLY A 427 -18.96 9.62 -0.20
CA GLY A 427 -20.01 10.58 0.14
C GLY A 427 -21.31 10.44 -0.67
N HIS A 428 -21.38 9.45 -1.56
CA HIS A 428 -22.55 9.11 -2.34
C HIS A 428 -22.47 7.67 -2.84
N ALA A 429 -23.58 7.15 -3.35
CA ALA A 429 -23.63 5.89 -4.08
C ALA A 429 -24.30 6.10 -5.44
N ARG A 430 -24.01 5.21 -6.40
CA ARG A 430 -24.71 5.15 -7.68
C ARG A 430 -26.03 4.41 -7.46
N LEU A 431 -27.16 5.09 -7.63
CA LEU A 431 -28.49 4.50 -7.50
C LEU A 431 -29.04 4.13 -8.88
N GLU A 432 -29.19 2.84 -9.13
CA GLU A 432 -29.74 2.29 -10.37
C GLU A 432 -31.19 1.83 -10.19
N PHE A 433 -32.06 2.42 -11.01
CA PHE A 433 -33.46 2.05 -11.07
C PHE A 433 -33.69 1.05 -12.19
N LEU A 434 -34.30 -0.08 -11.86
CA LEU A 434 -34.53 -1.20 -12.77
C LEU A 434 -36.02 -1.37 -13.05
N VAL A 435 -36.37 -1.72 -14.28
CA VAL A 435 -37.75 -2.02 -14.68
C VAL A 435 -37.80 -3.40 -15.34
N ARG A 436 -38.80 -4.19 -14.95
CA ARG A 436 -39.10 -5.48 -15.55
C ARG A 436 -39.89 -5.30 -16.85
N ARG A 437 -39.45 -5.94 -17.92
CA ARG A 437 -40.15 -5.98 -19.21
C ARG A 437 -41.20 -7.09 -19.25
N ALA A 438 -42.06 -7.04 -20.26
CA ALA A 438 -43.09 -8.04 -20.50
C ALA A 438 -42.52 -9.45 -20.78
N ASP A 439 -41.29 -9.54 -21.29
CA ASP A 439 -40.56 -10.80 -21.52
C ASP A 439 -39.88 -11.37 -20.27
N GLY A 440 -40.00 -10.68 -19.12
CA GLY A 440 -39.37 -11.07 -17.86
C GLY A 440 -37.91 -10.62 -17.70
N SER A 441 -37.31 -9.99 -18.72
CA SER A 441 -35.98 -9.37 -18.61
C SER A 441 -36.02 -8.08 -17.79
N PHE A 442 -34.88 -7.70 -17.23
CA PHE A 442 -34.71 -6.41 -16.55
C PHE A 442 -33.88 -5.47 -17.39
N HIS A 443 -34.19 -4.18 -17.33
CA HIS A 443 -33.33 -3.15 -17.90
C HIS A 443 -33.20 -1.94 -16.98
N ARG A 444 -32.12 -1.19 -17.17
CA ARG A 444 -31.87 0.06 -16.46
C ARG A 444 -32.84 1.13 -16.99
N LEU A 445 -33.56 1.76 -16.08
CA LEU A 445 -34.43 2.92 -16.35
C LEU A 445 -33.65 4.22 -16.23
N ARG A 446 -32.87 4.36 -15.15
CA ARG A 446 -32.09 5.56 -14.84
C ARG A 446 -30.97 5.22 -13.86
N SER A 447 -29.85 5.92 -13.97
CA SER A 447 -28.79 5.99 -12.96
C SER A 447 -28.76 7.39 -12.36
N VAL A 448 -28.63 7.50 -11.04
CA VAL A 448 -28.58 8.77 -10.31
C VAL A 448 -27.47 8.73 -9.26
N ARG A 449 -26.69 9.80 -9.12
CA ARG A 449 -25.75 9.98 -8.01
C ARG A 449 -26.53 10.33 -6.73
N ALA A 450 -26.76 9.38 -5.85
CA ALA A 450 -27.49 9.58 -4.59
C ALA A 450 -26.52 10.02 -3.48
N ARG A 451 -26.57 11.30 -3.12
CA ARG A 451 -25.69 11.91 -2.11
C ARG A 451 -26.10 11.53 -0.69
N VAL A 452 -25.10 11.28 0.15
CA VAL A 452 -25.26 10.97 1.56
C VAL A 452 -24.95 12.22 2.38
N ARG A 453 -25.63 12.39 3.53
CA ARG A 453 -25.34 13.50 4.45
C ARG A 453 -23.95 13.32 5.05
N ARG A 454 -23.25 14.45 5.25
CA ARG A 454 -21.91 14.42 5.85
C ARG A 454 -21.90 13.78 7.24
N ASP A 455 -22.90 14.08 8.08
CA ASP A 455 -23.01 13.48 9.42
C ASP A 455 -23.16 11.95 9.35
N ASP A 456 -23.96 11.46 8.41
CA ASP A 456 -24.17 10.03 8.18
C ASP A 456 -22.87 9.37 7.70
N THR A 457 -22.14 9.96 6.75
CA THR A 457 -20.85 9.41 6.28
C THR A 457 -19.86 9.26 7.43
N VAL A 458 -19.77 10.24 8.33
CA VAL A 458 -18.89 10.20 9.50
C VAL A 458 -19.34 9.11 10.47
N ALA A 459 -20.63 9.01 10.76
CA ALA A 459 -21.18 7.98 11.64
C ALA A 459 -20.97 6.57 11.09
N TRP A 460 -21.25 6.35 9.80
CA TRP A 460 -21.10 5.07 9.12
C TRP A 460 -19.64 4.65 9.05
N ARG A 461 -18.72 5.55 8.70
CA ARG A 461 -17.28 5.27 8.70
C ARG A 461 -16.80 4.80 10.08
N HIS A 462 -17.12 5.53 11.13
CA HIS A 462 -16.71 5.16 12.49
C HIS A 462 -17.28 3.81 12.93
N TRP A 463 -18.55 3.56 12.63
CA TRP A 463 -19.20 2.30 12.98
C TRP A 463 -18.63 1.13 12.18
N ALA A 464 -18.53 1.24 10.86
CA ALA A 464 -18.03 0.19 9.98
C ALA A 464 -16.58 -0.18 10.34
N LEU A 465 -15.70 0.81 10.55
CA LEU A 465 -14.32 0.56 10.97
C LEU A 465 -14.22 -0.16 12.30
N ARG A 466 -15.06 0.20 13.27
CA ARG A 466 -15.07 -0.46 14.57
C ARG A 466 -15.47 -1.93 14.41
N VAL A 467 -16.59 -2.21 13.74
CA VAL A 467 -17.08 -3.58 13.55
C VAL A 467 -16.11 -4.40 12.69
N LEU A 468 -15.58 -3.85 11.59
CA LEU A 468 -14.56 -4.51 10.77
C LEU A 468 -13.31 -4.85 11.56
N SER A 469 -12.84 -3.95 12.43
CA SER A 469 -11.65 -4.22 13.25
C SER A 469 -11.85 -5.33 14.27
N GLU A 470 -13.10 -5.58 14.67
CA GLU A 470 -13.47 -6.68 15.57
C GLU A 470 -13.64 -8.00 14.78
N LEU A 471 -14.26 -7.93 13.59
CA LEU A 471 -14.54 -9.09 12.72
C LEU A 471 -13.28 -9.60 11.98
N VAL A 472 -12.49 -8.69 11.41
CA VAL A 472 -11.26 -8.96 10.65
C VAL A 472 -10.15 -8.03 11.13
N PRO A 473 -9.42 -8.40 12.21
CA PRO A 473 -8.33 -7.56 12.73
C PRO A 473 -7.18 -7.33 11.74
N ASP A 474 -6.94 -8.26 10.81
CA ASP A 474 -5.93 -8.14 9.74
C ASP A 474 -6.61 -8.08 8.37
N PRO A 475 -6.60 -6.93 7.66
CA PRO A 475 -7.21 -6.77 6.34
C PRO A 475 -6.72 -7.78 5.29
N GLU A 476 -5.53 -8.37 5.46
CA GLU A 476 -5.05 -9.44 4.56
C GLU A 476 -5.92 -10.71 4.60
N ASP A 477 -6.64 -10.94 5.69
CA ASP A 477 -7.50 -12.10 5.86
C ASP A 477 -8.93 -11.81 5.34
N LEU A 478 -9.19 -10.58 4.85
CA LEU A 478 -10.50 -10.13 4.37
C LEU A 478 -10.99 -10.92 3.15
N ALA A 479 -10.12 -11.17 2.18
CA ALA A 479 -10.47 -11.92 0.98
C ALA A 479 -10.93 -13.36 1.31
N ASP A 480 -10.25 -14.00 2.27
CA ASP A 480 -10.61 -15.34 2.74
C ASP A 480 -11.96 -15.34 3.49
N LEU A 481 -12.29 -14.26 4.19
CA LEU A 481 -13.58 -14.15 4.89
C LEU A 481 -14.72 -13.94 3.89
N ILE A 482 -14.57 -12.98 2.96
CA ILE A 482 -15.57 -12.70 1.91
C ILE A 482 -15.85 -13.97 1.10
N ALA A 483 -14.81 -14.71 0.69
CA ALA A 483 -14.98 -15.94 -0.07
C ALA A 483 -15.70 -17.07 0.71
N ARG A 484 -15.67 -17.06 2.06
CA ARG A 484 -16.45 -18.01 2.87
C ARG A 484 -17.91 -17.59 3.00
N GLU A 485 -18.18 -16.28 3.09
CA GLU A 485 -19.55 -15.74 3.11
C GLU A 485 -20.32 -16.14 1.83
N ASP A 486 -19.65 -16.22 0.68
CA ASP A 486 -20.23 -16.66 -0.59
C ASP A 486 -20.51 -18.18 -0.65
N ASP A 487 -19.76 -19.01 0.11
CA ASP A 487 -19.81 -20.48 0.08
C ASP A 487 -20.85 -21.05 1.07
N ASP A 488 -21.21 -20.32 2.14
CA ASP A 488 -22.24 -20.72 3.12
C ASP A 488 -23.66 -20.79 2.50
N GLY A 489 -23.82 -20.51 1.19
CA GLY A 489 -25.01 -20.78 0.40
C GLY A 489 -25.06 -22.18 -0.24
N THR A 490 -23.99 -22.97 -0.21
CA THR A 490 -23.91 -24.30 -0.85
C THR A 490 -23.21 -25.34 0.03
N ASP A 491 -24.00 -26.28 0.53
CA ASP A 491 -23.62 -27.61 1.02
C ASP A 491 -22.79 -27.75 2.31
N GLU A 492 -23.51 -27.81 3.43
CA GLU A 492 -23.12 -28.51 4.68
C GLU A 492 -22.80 -30.02 4.49
N SER A 493 -22.77 -30.57 3.27
CA SER A 493 -22.51 -32.00 3.01
C SER A 493 -21.07 -32.36 2.66
N ASP A 494 -20.21 -31.41 2.28
CA ASP A 494 -18.88 -31.75 1.74
C ASP A 494 -17.73 -31.69 2.77
N ALA A 495 -18.01 -31.20 3.98
CA ALA A 495 -17.05 -31.22 5.10
C ALA A 495 -16.71 -32.64 5.62
N ALA A 496 -17.49 -33.66 5.23
CA ALA A 496 -17.24 -35.05 5.57
C ALA A 496 -16.29 -35.78 4.59
N ASP A 497 -16.14 -35.27 3.35
CA ASP A 497 -15.46 -36.01 2.27
C ASP A 497 -14.00 -35.56 2.05
N ALA A 498 -13.56 -34.52 2.76
CA ALA A 498 -12.16 -34.05 2.80
C ALA A 498 -11.27 -34.88 3.75
N ARG A 499 -11.85 -35.64 4.69
CA ARG A 499 -11.10 -36.48 5.65
C ARG A 499 -10.81 -37.89 5.14
N THR A 500 -11.43 -38.31 4.03
CA THR A 500 -11.32 -39.68 3.51
C THR A 500 -10.37 -39.80 2.31
N ARG A 501 -9.85 -38.69 1.78
CA ARG A 501 -8.93 -38.68 0.62
C ARG A 501 -7.44 -38.56 0.98
N ALA A 502 -7.11 -38.55 2.28
CA ALA A 502 -5.73 -38.47 2.77
C ALA A 502 -4.97 -39.82 2.73
N ASP A 503 -5.66 -40.95 2.52
CA ASP A 503 -5.06 -42.29 2.66
C ASP A 503 -4.87 -43.09 1.36
N ASP A 504 -5.10 -42.51 0.17
CA ASP A 504 -5.00 -43.30 -1.08
C ASP A 504 -4.32 -42.58 -2.25
N ARG A 505 -3.15 -41.98 -2.00
CA ARG A 505 -2.26 -41.48 -3.07
C ARG A 505 -0.80 -41.86 -2.81
N THR A 506 -0.57 -43.14 -2.57
CA THR A 506 0.69 -43.78 -2.93
C THR A 506 0.47 -44.62 -4.19
N SER A 507 1.30 -44.39 -5.20
CA SER A 507 1.35 -45.02 -6.53
C SER A 507 0.54 -44.34 -7.65
N SER A 508 1.25 -43.57 -8.46
CA SER A 508 1.01 -43.52 -9.90
C SER A 508 2.36 -43.36 -10.60
N ASP A 509 2.87 -44.50 -11.04
CA ASP A 509 4.03 -44.68 -11.89
C ASP A 509 3.65 -44.29 -13.33
N ALA A 510 4.42 -43.40 -13.97
CA ALA A 510 4.36 -43.15 -15.41
C ALA A 510 5.64 -42.48 -15.94
N GLY A 511 6.56 -43.32 -16.45
CA GLY A 511 7.16 -43.15 -17.77
C GLY A 511 8.22 -42.05 -17.95
N THR A 512 9.44 -42.29 -17.48
CA THR A 512 10.62 -41.53 -17.94
C THR A 512 11.34 -42.30 -19.05
N SER A 513 11.36 -41.70 -20.24
CA SER A 513 12.21 -42.05 -21.37
C SER A 513 13.69 -42.02 -20.96
N GLY A 514 14.44 -43.05 -21.35
CA GLY A 514 15.82 -43.26 -20.95
C GLY A 514 16.78 -42.16 -21.36
N SER A 515 17.41 -41.56 -20.36
CA SER A 515 18.80 -41.10 -20.41
C SER A 515 19.35 -41.21 -18.99
N VAL A 516 20.40 -42.03 -18.81
CA VAL A 516 21.04 -42.26 -17.51
C VAL A 516 21.47 -40.91 -16.89
N PRO A 517 20.94 -40.50 -15.71
CA PRO A 517 21.45 -39.34 -14.99
C PRO A 517 22.75 -39.74 -14.28
N ARG A 518 23.83 -39.00 -14.53
CA ARG A 518 24.97 -38.98 -13.60
C ARG A 518 24.49 -38.40 -12.26
N PRO A 519 25.02 -38.85 -11.11
CA PRO A 519 24.66 -38.26 -9.82
C PRO A 519 25.06 -36.78 -9.84
N ALA A 520 24.09 -35.90 -9.57
CA ALA A 520 24.36 -34.50 -9.26
C ALA A 520 25.39 -34.47 -8.12
N ARG A 521 26.43 -33.64 -8.22
CA ARG A 521 27.40 -33.51 -7.14
C ARG A 521 26.66 -32.96 -5.91
N ASP A 522 26.81 -33.66 -4.79
CA ASP A 522 26.15 -33.36 -3.52
C ASP A 522 26.69 -32.05 -2.90
N GLY A 523 26.09 -30.91 -3.24
CA GLY A 523 26.15 -29.65 -2.48
C GLY A 523 27.51 -29.22 -1.89
N LEU A 524 27.46 -28.53 -0.74
CA LEU A 524 28.61 -28.28 0.12
C LEU A 524 29.18 -29.64 0.60
N PRO A 525 30.51 -29.86 0.59
CA PRO A 525 31.13 -31.11 1.01
C PRO A 525 30.74 -31.44 2.45
N GLU A 526 30.45 -32.71 2.77
CA GLU A 526 29.99 -33.10 4.12
C GLU A 526 30.98 -32.68 5.22
N ALA A 527 32.28 -32.64 4.93
CA ALA A 527 33.29 -32.12 5.85
C ALA A 527 33.16 -30.61 6.10
N LEU A 528 32.79 -29.83 5.09
CA LEU A 528 32.54 -28.39 5.19
C LEU A 528 31.22 -28.13 5.92
N LEU A 529 30.15 -28.84 5.57
CA LEU A 529 28.88 -28.80 6.28
C LEU A 529 29.03 -29.21 7.73
N GLY A 530 29.84 -30.24 8.03
CA GLY A 530 30.16 -30.65 9.39
C GLY A 530 30.86 -29.54 10.18
N LYS A 531 31.81 -28.82 9.55
CA LYS A 531 32.46 -27.64 10.16
C LYS A 531 31.49 -26.50 10.37
N VAL A 532 30.67 -26.16 9.38
CA VAL A 532 29.67 -25.09 9.50
C VAL A 532 28.65 -25.46 10.59
N ARG A 533 28.06 -26.66 10.56
CA ARG A 533 27.14 -27.14 11.61
C ARG A 533 27.79 -27.14 12.99
N ALA A 534 29.10 -27.41 13.10
CA ALA A 534 29.81 -27.35 14.37
C ALA A 534 30.02 -25.91 14.86
N LEU A 535 30.30 -24.98 13.97
CA LEU A 535 30.38 -23.55 14.27
C LEU A 535 29.00 -23.01 14.70
N LEU A 536 27.95 -23.32 13.95
CA LEU A 536 26.58 -22.95 14.29
C LEU A 536 26.14 -23.53 15.65
N ARG A 537 26.45 -24.80 15.92
CA ARG A 537 26.17 -25.41 17.25
C ARG A 537 26.90 -24.74 18.40
N LYS A 538 28.09 -24.20 18.18
CA LYS A 538 28.82 -23.46 19.21
C LYS A 538 28.21 -22.08 19.45
N ALA A 539 27.72 -21.45 18.41
CA ALA A 539 27.03 -20.18 18.51
C ALA A 539 25.65 -20.30 19.19
N GLU A 540 24.93 -21.39 18.92
CA GLU A 540 23.61 -21.67 19.53
C GLU A 540 23.69 -22.22 20.97
N ASN A 541 24.90 -22.34 21.55
CA ASN A 541 25.06 -22.85 22.90
C ASN A 541 24.62 -21.80 23.93
N PRO A 542 23.65 -22.09 24.83
CA PRO A 542 23.20 -21.14 25.86
C PRO A 542 24.30 -20.67 26.83
N ALA A 543 25.44 -21.36 26.87
CA ALA A 543 26.60 -21.01 27.68
C ALA A 543 27.66 -20.15 26.94
N ALA A 544 27.50 -19.92 25.63
CA ALA A 544 28.38 -19.02 24.89
C ALA A 544 28.04 -17.57 25.24
N THR A 545 29.07 -16.72 25.38
CA THR A 545 28.88 -15.28 25.45
C THR A 545 28.42 -14.74 24.10
N GLU A 546 27.79 -13.55 24.10
CA GLU A 546 27.31 -12.91 22.86
C GLU A 546 28.46 -12.67 21.85
N ASP A 547 29.64 -12.30 22.35
CA ASP A 547 30.85 -12.12 21.55
C ASP A 547 31.41 -13.45 21.02
N GLU A 548 31.35 -14.54 21.80
CA GLU A 548 31.82 -15.85 21.33
C GLU A 548 30.87 -16.44 20.28
N ALA A 549 29.56 -16.30 20.48
CA ALA A 549 28.55 -16.70 19.50
C ALA A 549 28.80 -16.00 18.17
N ARG A 550 29.04 -14.67 18.24
CA ARG A 550 29.39 -13.81 17.09
C ARG A 550 30.51 -14.40 16.25
N VAL A 551 31.64 -14.69 16.90
CA VAL A 551 32.84 -15.15 16.22
C VAL A 551 32.64 -16.52 15.55
N TYR A 552 31.84 -17.41 16.14
CA TYR A 552 31.56 -18.70 15.54
C TYR A 552 30.66 -18.60 14.30
N LEU A 553 29.66 -17.72 14.35
CA LEU A 553 28.77 -17.44 13.21
C LEU A 553 29.52 -16.66 12.11
N ASP A 554 30.40 -15.71 12.46
CA ASP A 554 31.39 -15.06 11.56
C ASP A 554 32.14 -16.10 10.76
N LYS A 555 32.71 -17.08 11.46
CA LYS A 555 33.52 -18.07 10.76
C LYS A 555 32.69 -19.02 9.91
N ALA A 556 31.46 -19.31 10.29
CA ALA A 556 30.57 -20.19 9.53
C ALA A 556 30.20 -19.57 8.18
N TYR A 557 29.85 -18.29 8.16
CA TYR A 557 29.37 -17.63 6.94
C TYR A 557 30.49 -17.17 6.02
N GLU A 558 31.61 -16.68 6.56
CA GLU A 558 32.82 -16.43 5.75
C GLU A 558 33.22 -17.71 4.98
N LEU A 559 33.17 -18.85 5.67
CA LEU A 559 33.51 -20.15 5.10
C LEU A 559 32.52 -20.59 4.01
N MET A 560 31.23 -20.31 4.18
CA MET A 560 30.20 -20.58 3.17
C MET A 560 30.31 -19.66 1.95
N ALA A 561 30.52 -18.36 2.17
CA ALA A 561 30.68 -17.36 1.10
C ALA A 561 31.91 -17.65 0.26
N LYS A 562 33.06 -17.88 0.91
CA LYS A 562 34.32 -18.25 0.26
C LYS A 562 34.15 -19.51 -0.58
N TYR A 563 33.60 -20.58 0.00
CA TYR A 563 33.41 -21.83 -0.72
C TYR A 563 32.46 -21.70 -1.91
N GLY A 564 31.34 -20.98 -1.75
CA GLY A 564 30.38 -20.78 -2.86
C GLY A 564 31.01 -20.08 -4.05
N ILE A 565 31.88 -19.09 -3.81
CA ILE A 565 32.62 -18.37 -4.86
C ILE A 565 33.71 -19.27 -5.46
N GLU A 566 34.48 -19.97 -4.64
CA GLU A 566 35.50 -20.93 -5.12
C GLU A 566 34.88 -22.02 -6.01
N GLN A 567 33.72 -22.57 -5.64
CA GLN A 567 33.00 -23.52 -6.50
C GLN A 567 32.54 -22.89 -7.81
N ALA A 568 31.97 -21.67 -7.76
CA ALA A 568 31.54 -20.98 -8.96
C ALA A 568 32.70 -20.79 -9.96
N MET A 569 33.90 -20.48 -9.46
CA MET A 569 35.11 -20.36 -10.26
C MET A 569 35.63 -21.72 -10.78
N LEU A 570 35.55 -22.78 -9.97
CA LEU A 570 35.96 -24.13 -10.39
C LEU A 570 35.05 -24.72 -11.47
N ASP A 571 33.74 -24.46 -11.40
CA ASP A 571 32.75 -24.96 -12.36
C ASP A 571 32.88 -24.30 -13.74
N ASP A 572 33.30 -23.02 -13.79
CA ASP A 572 33.57 -22.32 -15.06
C ASP A 572 34.69 -23.00 -15.87
N VAL A 573 35.66 -23.61 -15.16
CA VAL A 573 36.83 -24.27 -15.76
C VAL A 573 36.56 -25.74 -16.12
N THR A 574 35.63 -26.45 -15.47
CA THR A 574 35.55 -27.93 -15.48
C THR A 574 34.24 -28.56 -16.02
N GLU A 575 33.52 -27.85 -16.90
CA GLU A 575 32.14 -28.08 -17.39
C GLU A 575 31.10 -27.36 -16.54
N PRO A 576 30.24 -26.51 -17.15
CA PRO A 576 29.30 -25.69 -16.39
C PRO A 576 28.26 -26.55 -15.68
N GLU A 577 28.26 -26.47 -14.35
CA GLU A 577 27.18 -27.02 -13.51
C GLU A 577 25.83 -26.47 -13.99
N ARG A 578 24.76 -27.29 -13.90
CA ARG A 578 23.40 -26.83 -14.21
C ARG A 578 22.71 -26.39 -12.93
N PRO A 579 21.96 -25.28 -12.94
CA PRO A 579 21.13 -24.92 -11.81
C PRO A 579 20.08 -26.02 -11.53
N VAL A 580 19.77 -26.18 -10.25
CA VAL A 580 18.77 -27.10 -9.72
C VAL A 580 17.65 -26.30 -9.07
N ASP A 581 16.53 -26.96 -8.87
CA ASP A 581 15.35 -26.39 -8.23
C ASP A 581 14.96 -27.21 -6.98
N ARG A 582 14.48 -26.52 -5.95
CA ARG A 582 14.04 -27.16 -4.70
C ARG A 582 12.82 -26.47 -4.11
N ILE A 583 11.83 -27.27 -3.75
CA ILE A 583 10.64 -26.80 -3.04
C ILE A 583 10.87 -26.95 -1.54
N VAL A 584 10.70 -25.86 -0.80
CA VAL A 584 10.81 -25.82 0.66
C VAL A 584 9.45 -25.46 1.24
N ASP A 585 8.94 -26.33 2.12
CA ASP A 585 7.72 -26.10 2.89
C ASP A 585 8.05 -25.30 4.17
N LEU A 586 7.34 -24.19 4.38
CA LEU A 586 7.49 -23.30 5.52
C LEU A 586 6.27 -23.36 6.44
N TYR A 587 6.53 -23.66 7.70
CA TYR A 587 5.50 -23.89 8.70
C TYR A 587 5.25 -22.65 9.57
N PRO A 588 4.01 -22.47 10.09
CA PRO A 588 3.70 -21.46 11.09
C PRO A 588 4.64 -21.51 12.31
N PRO A 589 4.81 -20.39 13.05
CA PRO A 589 4.14 -19.09 12.86
C PRO A 589 4.83 -18.20 11.81
N TYR A 590 4.19 -17.08 11.43
CA TYR A 590 4.75 -16.03 10.56
C TYR A 590 5.30 -16.52 9.22
N VAL A 591 4.54 -17.35 8.51
CA VAL A 591 4.98 -17.97 7.25
C VAL A 591 5.32 -16.93 6.17
N LYS A 592 4.60 -15.80 6.13
CA LYS A 592 4.85 -14.73 5.14
C LYS A 592 6.22 -14.09 5.38
N GLU A 593 6.56 -13.81 6.64
CA GLU A 593 7.85 -13.26 7.04
C GLU A 593 8.97 -14.28 6.86
N ALA A 594 8.73 -15.55 7.19
CA ALA A 594 9.67 -16.64 6.94
C ALA A 594 9.96 -16.81 5.43
N ARG A 595 8.94 -16.74 4.56
CA ARG A 595 9.11 -16.73 3.10
C ARG A 595 10.01 -15.58 2.66
N ARG A 596 9.76 -14.38 3.19
CA ARG A 596 10.53 -13.19 2.86
C ARG A 596 11.99 -13.32 3.29
N LEU A 597 12.24 -13.78 4.52
CA LEU A 597 13.59 -14.08 5.01
C LEU A 597 14.29 -15.09 4.09
N PHE A 598 13.65 -16.22 3.79
CA PHE A 598 14.20 -17.27 2.94
C PHE A 598 14.52 -16.76 1.52
N ALA A 599 13.57 -16.06 0.89
CA ALA A 599 13.74 -15.53 -0.45
C ALA A 599 14.82 -14.45 -0.52
N ARG A 600 14.95 -13.61 0.51
CA ARG A 600 15.96 -12.55 0.52
C ARG A 600 17.35 -13.10 0.81
N ILE A 601 17.50 -14.06 1.74
CA ILE A 601 18.77 -14.80 1.89
C ILE A 601 19.13 -15.46 0.56
N GLY A 602 18.18 -16.16 -0.06
CA GLY A 602 18.38 -16.79 -1.36
C GLY A 602 18.86 -15.81 -2.43
N TYR A 603 18.27 -14.62 -2.50
CA TYR A 603 18.69 -13.57 -3.43
C TYR A 603 20.16 -13.15 -3.21
N GLU A 604 20.56 -12.89 -1.96
CA GLU A 604 21.96 -12.53 -1.64
C GLU A 604 22.92 -13.71 -1.91
N MET A 605 22.44 -14.94 -1.78
CA MET A 605 23.14 -16.17 -2.17
C MET A 605 22.98 -16.53 -3.66
N ARG A 606 22.60 -15.58 -4.53
CA ARG A 606 22.48 -15.75 -6.00
C ARG A 606 21.42 -16.75 -6.48
N CYS A 607 20.47 -17.10 -5.63
CA CYS A 607 19.29 -17.89 -5.98
C CYS A 607 18.11 -16.99 -6.42
N ARG A 608 17.07 -17.60 -6.99
CA ARG A 608 15.78 -16.95 -7.30
C ARG A 608 14.64 -17.74 -6.69
N ALA A 609 13.82 -17.07 -5.89
CA ALA A 609 12.66 -17.66 -5.24
C ALA A 609 11.37 -17.33 -6.01
N VAL A 610 10.51 -18.33 -6.16
CA VAL A 610 9.15 -18.22 -6.70
C VAL A 610 8.15 -18.69 -5.65
N TYR A 611 7.04 -17.98 -5.54
CA TYR A 611 5.89 -18.40 -4.74
C TYR A 611 4.86 -19.02 -5.67
N PRO A 612 4.70 -20.36 -5.68
CA PRO A 612 3.63 -20.98 -6.46
C PRO A 612 2.29 -20.47 -5.90
N GLY A 613 1.48 -19.84 -6.75
CA GLY A 613 0.15 -19.34 -6.34
C GLY A 613 -0.79 -20.47 -5.90
N GLY A 614 -1.91 -20.08 -5.30
CA GLY A 614 -3.00 -21.00 -4.91
C GLY A 614 -3.02 -21.39 -3.43
N LYS A 615 -4.23 -21.75 -2.96
CA LYS A 615 -4.55 -22.04 -1.56
C LYS A 615 -3.81 -23.27 -1.00
N ASP A 616 -3.27 -24.17 -1.82
CA ASP A 616 -2.50 -25.33 -1.35
C ASP A 616 -0.99 -25.07 -1.28
N ASN A 617 -0.51 -24.00 -1.93
CA ASN A 617 0.92 -23.66 -2.02
C ASN A 617 1.31 -22.48 -1.15
N ARG A 618 0.41 -22.03 -0.27
CA ARG A 618 0.64 -20.92 0.68
C ARG A 618 1.65 -21.26 1.77
N HIS A 619 2.35 -22.38 1.70
CA HIS A 619 3.49 -22.66 2.56
C HIS A 619 4.77 -22.91 1.78
N ARG A 620 4.74 -22.90 0.44
CA ARG A 620 5.85 -23.37 -0.39
C ARG A 620 6.64 -22.21 -0.96
N VAL A 621 7.96 -22.35 -0.94
CA VAL A 621 8.86 -21.52 -1.74
C VAL A 621 9.59 -22.44 -2.69
N HIS A 622 9.56 -22.10 -3.98
CA HIS A 622 10.33 -22.79 -4.99
C HIS A 622 11.62 -22.00 -5.26
N LEU A 623 12.76 -22.57 -4.91
CA LEU A 623 14.07 -21.93 -5.03
C LEU A 623 14.83 -22.50 -6.23
N PHE A 624 15.35 -21.62 -7.07
CA PHE A 624 16.20 -21.90 -8.22
C PHE A 624 17.60 -21.38 -7.95
N GLY A 625 18.62 -22.19 -8.21
CA GLY A 625 20.00 -21.81 -7.98
C GLY A 625 20.96 -22.97 -8.16
N PHE A 626 22.23 -22.74 -7.87
CA PHE A 626 23.21 -23.82 -7.85
C PHE A 626 23.19 -24.54 -6.51
N ALA A 627 23.61 -25.81 -6.48
CA ALA A 627 23.43 -26.67 -5.31
C ALA A 627 24.10 -26.11 -4.04
N ALA A 628 25.31 -25.55 -4.17
CA ALA A 628 26.02 -24.93 -3.06
C ALA A 628 25.30 -23.69 -2.50
N ASP A 629 24.76 -22.85 -3.40
CA ASP A 629 24.04 -21.63 -3.05
C ASP A 629 22.68 -21.92 -2.38
N ILE A 630 21.95 -22.91 -2.89
CA ILE A 630 20.69 -23.39 -2.28
C ILE A 630 20.95 -23.95 -0.88
N GLN A 631 21.98 -24.78 -0.71
CA GLN A 631 22.26 -25.38 0.58
C GLN A 631 22.75 -24.35 1.61
N ALA A 632 23.56 -23.38 1.20
CA ALA A 632 23.95 -22.28 2.07
C ALA A 632 22.74 -21.43 2.48
N THR A 633 21.79 -21.20 1.56
CA THR A 633 20.51 -20.53 1.84
C THR A 633 19.70 -21.29 2.90
N GLU A 634 19.56 -22.61 2.77
CA GLU A 634 18.84 -23.45 3.74
C GLU A 634 19.46 -23.38 5.13
N VAL A 635 20.79 -23.44 5.23
CA VAL A 635 21.48 -23.40 6.52
C VAL A 635 21.38 -22.02 7.18
N LEU A 636 21.61 -20.94 6.42
CA LEU A 636 21.43 -19.57 6.89
C LEU A 636 20.01 -19.32 7.39
N PHE A 637 19.03 -19.77 6.62
CA PHE A 637 17.62 -19.62 6.96
C PHE A 637 17.24 -20.35 8.24
N ALA A 638 17.73 -21.58 8.46
CA ALA A 638 17.41 -22.34 9.66
C ALA A 638 17.82 -21.59 10.94
N SER A 639 19.04 -21.03 10.95
CA SER A 639 19.55 -20.26 12.10
C SER A 639 18.83 -18.91 12.24
N LEU A 640 18.73 -18.14 11.15
CA LEU A 640 18.15 -16.79 11.20
C LEU A 640 16.64 -16.80 11.48
N ARG A 641 15.93 -17.86 11.08
CA ARG A 641 14.52 -18.02 11.43
C ARG A 641 14.34 -18.19 12.94
N LEU A 642 15.21 -18.94 13.61
CA LEU A 642 15.14 -19.10 15.06
C LEU A 642 15.38 -17.77 15.77
N GLN A 643 16.46 -17.08 15.41
CA GLN A 643 16.80 -15.75 15.95
C GLN A 643 15.67 -14.74 15.72
N MET A 644 15.08 -14.73 14.52
CA MET A 644 13.97 -13.84 14.18
C MET A 644 12.73 -14.10 15.04
N LEU A 645 12.37 -15.35 15.29
CA LEU A 645 11.19 -15.69 16.10
C LEU A 645 11.40 -15.31 17.58
N GLU A 646 12.56 -15.66 18.14
CA GLU A 646 12.90 -15.35 19.54
C GLU A 646 13.09 -13.85 19.76
N GLY A 647 13.74 -13.16 18.82
CA GLY A 647 13.94 -11.72 18.85
C GLY A 647 12.62 -10.95 18.80
N ALA A 648 11.69 -11.36 17.93
CA ALA A 648 10.37 -10.75 17.86
C ALA A 648 9.59 -10.89 19.18
N ASP A 649 9.60 -12.07 19.81
CA ASP A 649 8.95 -12.29 21.11
C ASP A 649 9.64 -11.56 22.27
N ARG A 650 10.95 -11.29 22.16
CA ARG A 650 11.67 -10.45 23.12
C ARG A 650 11.29 -8.98 22.95
N ALA A 651 11.34 -8.47 21.73
CA ALA A 651 11.02 -7.08 21.42
C ALA A 651 9.56 -6.74 21.75
N ASP A 652 8.62 -7.63 21.45
CA ASP A 652 7.20 -7.50 21.83
C ASP A 652 7.00 -7.29 23.34
N ARG A 653 7.80 -7.98 24.17
CA ARG A 653 7.72 -7.86 25.63
C ARG A 653 8.38 -6.61 26.19
N LEU A 654 9.44 -6.12 25.54
CA LEU A 654 10.30 -5.04 26.08
C LEU A 654 9.96 -3.66 25.51
N HIS A 655 9.56 -3.60 24.24
CA HIS A 655 9.56 -2.36 23.45
C HIS A 655 8.21 -2.03 22.81
N ARG A 656 7.25 -2.98 22.74
CA ARG A 656 5.94 -2.71 22.13
C ARG A 656 5.19 -1.62 22.92
N PRO A 657 4.72 -0.55 22.26
CA PRO A 657 3.83 0.44 22.85
C PRO A 657 2.55 -0.18 23.47
N GLU A 658 2.04 0.47 24.52
CA GLU A 658 0.76 0.10 25.12
C GLU A 658 -0.39 0.30 24.11
N GLY A 659 -1.25 -0.71 23.98
CA GLY A 659 -2.42 -0.67 23.08
C GLY A 659 -2.14 -1.07 21.63
N GLU A 660 -0.88 -1.28 21.22
CA GLU A 660 -0.57 -1.82 19.89
C GLU A 660 -0.78 -3.34 19.83
N ASP A 661 -1.29 -3.84 18.71
CA ASP A 661 -1.43 -5.28 18.45
C ASP A 661 -0.07 -6.00 18.40
N ALA A 662 0.06 -7.07 19.17
CA ALA A 662 1.31 -7.82 19.30
C ALA A 662 1.75 -8.46 17.98
N ARG A 663 0.80 -8.92 17.14
CA ARG A 663 1.12 -9.52 15.85
C ARG A 663 1.64 -8.46 14.88
N ALA A 664 1.03 -7.28 14.83
CA ALA A 664 1.45 -6.15 14.03
C ALA A 664 2.87 -5.66 14.38
N TYR A 665 3.13 -5.46 15.67
CA TYR A 665 4.45 -5.07 16.17
C TYR A 665 5.53 -6.09 15.77
N LYS A 666 5.29 -7.38 16.08
CA LYS A 666 6.24 -8.46 15.76
C LYS A 666 6.49 -8.61 14.27
N ARG A 667 5.44 -8.53 13.43
CA ARG A 667 5.62 -8.55 11.97
C ARG A 667 6.53 -7.42 11.52
N SER A 668 6.27 -6.19 11.99
CA SER A 668 7.09 -5.02 11.61
C SER A 668 8.54 -5.17 12.06
N TRP A 669 8.77 -5.63 13.30
CA TRP A 669 10.09 -5.97 13.81
C TRP A 669 10.81 -6.99 12.93
N MET A 670 10.12 -8.06 12.52
CA MET A 670 10.70 -9.07 11.62
C MET A 670 11.12 -8.46 10.28
N LEU A 671 10.41 -7.47 9.75
CA LEU A 671 10.80 -6.80 8.51
C LEU A 671 12.11 -6.01 8.66
N GLY A 672 12.25 -5.28 9.77
CA GLY A 672 13.47 -4.55 10.08
C GLY A 672 14.66 -5.49 10.27
N PHE A 673 14.44 -6.57 11.03
CA PHE A 673 15.41 -7.63 11.22
C PHE A 673 15.83 -8.25 9.89
N ILE A 674 14.88 -8.68 9.05
CA ILE A 674 15.14 -9.26 7.73
C ILE A 674 15.95 -8.29 6.86
N ARG A 675 15.60 -7.00 6.82
CA ARG A 675 16.35 -6.01 6.04
C ARG A 675 17.80 -5.96 6.47
N GLU A 676 18.05 -5.81 7.77
CA GLU A 676 19.41 -5.60 8.27
C GLU A 676 20.28 -6.85 8.10
N VAL A 677 19.77 -8.03 8.48
CA VAL A 677 20.52 -9.28 8.33
C VAL A 677 20.87 -9.58 6.87
N THR A 678 19.94 -9.33 5.96
CA THR A 678 20.18 -9.60 4.54
C THR A 678 21.10 -8.56 3.89
N ALA A 679 21.02 -7.29 4.28
CA ALA A 679 21.95 -6.26 3.82
C ALA A 679 23.40 -6.61 4.19
N ARG A 680 23.60 -7.10 5.41
CA ARG A 680 24.91 -7.52 5.93
C ARG A 680 25.37 -8.86 5.30
N ILE A 681 24.48 -9.84 5.04
CA ILE A 681 24.83 -11.03 4.22
C ILE A 681 25.31 -10.60 2.83
N GLY A 682 24.59 -9.68 2.17
CA GLY A 682 24.99 -9.13 0.88
C GLY A 682 26.35 -8.42 0.95
N ALA A 683 26.65 -7.72 2.04
CA ALA A 683 27.97 -7.13 2.27
C ALA A 683 29.06 -8.20 2.38
N ALA A 684 28.83 -9.27 3.14
CA ALA A 684 29.77 -10.39 3.25
C ALA A 684 30.02 -11.07 1.89
N GLN A 685 28.98 -11.27 1.07
CA GLN A 685 29.13 -11.81 -0.29
C GLN A 685 29.96 -10.90 -1.20
N ARG A 686 29.76 -9.58 -1.13
CA ARG A 686 30.55 -8.60 -1.89
C ARG A 686 32.02 -8.62 -1.45
N THR A 687 32.28 -8.64 -0.14
CA THR A 687 33.64 -8.73 0.41
C THR A 687 34.34 -10.02 -0.03
N ALA A 688 33.65 -11.17 0.04
CA ALA A 688 34.20 -12.44 -0.40
C ALA A 688 34.47 -12.46 -1.92
N SER A 689 33.61 -11.82 -2.71
CA SER A 689 33.81 -11.69 -4.17
C SER A 689 35.01 -10.82 -4.50
N ALA A 690 35.18 -9.69 -3.80
CA ALA A 690 36.34 -8.82 -3.97
C ALA A 690 37.66 -9.51 -3.55
N ALA A 691 37.64 -10.28 -2.46
CA ALA A 691 38.81 -11.05 -2.03
C ALA A 691 39.18 -12.16 -3.02
N ALA A 692 38.19 -12.83 -3.61
CA ALA A 692 38.42 -13.84 -4.65
C ALA A 692 38.96 -13.22 -5.95
N GLU A 693 38.46 -12.05 -6.36
CA GLU A 693 38.98 -11.31 -7.53
C GLU A 693 40.46 -10.95 -7.34
N GLN A 694 40.81 -10.40 -6.18
CA GLN A 694 42.20 -10.05 -5.83
C GLN A 694 43.11 -11.29 -5.82
N GLY A 695 42.63 -12.44 -5.32
CA GLY A 695 43.37 -13.69 -5.37
C GLY A 695 43.60 -14.18 -6.80
N ASN A 696 42.59 -14.06 -7.67
CA ASN A 696 42.66 -14.46 -9.08
C ASN A 696 43.65 -13.58 -9.88
N GLU A 697 43.65 -12.27 -9.62
CA GLU A 697 44.60 -11.32 -10.19
C GLU A 697 46.06 -11.59 -9.72
N ALA A 698 46.24 -11.95 -8.45
CA ALA A 698 47.55 -12.23 -7.86
C ALA A 698 48.17 -13.56 -8.35
N ASP A 699 47.34 -14.59 -8.59
CA ASP A 699 47.78 -15.89 -9.08
C ASP A 699 48.11 -15.90 -10.58
N GLY A 700 47.92 -14.77 -11.28
CA GLY A 700 48.22 -14.63 -12.72
C GLY A 700 47.44 -15.59 -13.59
N ALA A 701 46.29 -16.07 -13.11
CA ALA A 701 45.42 -16.97 -13.85
C ALA A 701 44.78 -16.21 -15.01
N ASP A 702 44.92 -16.73 -16.23
CA ASP A 702 44.28 -16.22 -17.46
C ASP A 702 42.75 -16.54 -17.48
N GLY A 703 42.13 -16.53 -16.30
CA GLY A 703 40.75 -16.92 -16.03
C GLY A 703 39.77 -15.76 -16.15
N ARG A 704 38.49 -16.10 -16.31
CA ARG A 704 37.39 -15.13 -16.37
C ARG A 704 37.25 -14.40 -15.02
N SER A 705 36.91 -13.11 -15.04
CA SER A 705 36.66 -12.33 -13.80
C SER A 705 35.52 -12.96 -12.98
N VAL A 706 35.65 -12.96 -11.64
CA VAL A 706 34.66 -13.53 -10.71
C VAL A 706 33.30 -12.87 -10.91
N ALA A 707 33.29 -11.53 -11.08
CA ALA A 707 32.07 -10.78 -11.32
C ALA A 707 31.30 -11.27 -12.56
N LEU A 708 32.03 -11.63 -13.62
CA LEU A 708 31.44 -12.11 -14.87
C LEU A 708 30.92 -13.55 -14.75
N VAL A 709 31.64 -14.42 -14.04
CA VAL A 709 31.17 -15.80 -13.74
C VAL A 709 29.86 -15.77 -12.94
N LEU A 710 29.78 -14.92 -11.92
CA LEU A 710 28.56 -14.78 -11.11
C LEU A 710 27.38 -14.19 -11.89
N ALA A 711 27.63 -13.26 -12.81
CA ALA A 711 26.60 -12.68 -13.68
C ALA A 711 26.04 -13.71 -14.68
N ASP A 712 26.90 -14.53 -15.29
CA ASP A 712 26.49 -15.61 -16.18
C ASP A 712 25.63 -16.64 -15.43
N ARG A 713 26.07 -17.10 -14.24
CA ARG A 713 25.31 -18.02 -13.38
C ARG A 713 23.91 -17.47 -13.06
N THR A 714 23.82 -16.18 -12.73
CA THR A 714 22.54 -15.51 -12.47
C THR A 714 21.62 -15.55 -13.70
N THR A 715 22.18 -15.29 -14.88
CA THR A 715 21.42 -15.33 -16.16
C THR A 715 20.89 -16.72 -16.46
N VAL A 716 21.69 -17.77 -16.19
CA VAL A 716 21.27 -19.17 -16.39
C VAL A 716 20.09 -19.52 -15.45
N VAL A 717 20.16 -19.12 -14.18
CA VAL A 717 19.07 -19.32 -13.20
C VAL A 717 17.79 -18.60 -13.64
N GLU A 718 17.89 -17.35 -14.09
CA GLU A 718 16.73 -16.58 -14.58
C GLU A 718 16.09 -17.19 -15.83
N SER A 719 16.90 -17.75 -16.73
CA SER A 719 16.41 -18.46 -17.91
C SER A 719 15.62 -19.73 -17.56
N GLN A 720 16.09 -20.51 -16.59
CA GLN A 720 15.38 -21.72 -16.12
C GLN A 720 14.06 -21.34 -15.44
N LEU A 721 14.07 -20.30 -14.61
CA LEU A 721 12.88 -19.79 -13.94
C LEU A 721 11.83 -19.30 -14.96
N ALA A 722 12.25 -18.53 -15.96
CA ALA A 722 11.35 -18.04 -17.01
C ALA A 722 10.75 -19.18 -17.86
N ALA A 723 11.50 -20.26 -18.08
CA ALA A 723 11.02 -21.45 -18.79
C ALA A 723 9.94 -22.21 -17.99
N GLN A 724 10.10 -22.32 -16.67
CA GLN A 724 9.14 -23.03 -15.82
C GLN A 724 7.93 -22.18 -15.42
N TYR A 725 8.12 -20.86 -15.27
CA TYR A 725 7.09 -19.92 -14.86
C TYR A 725 6.95 -18.73 -15.84
N PRO A 726 6.38 -18.94 -17.04
CA PRO A 726 6.28 -17.90 -18.07
C PRO A 726 5.30 -16.77 -17.75
N LYS A 727 4.44 -16.94 -16.73
CA LYS A 727 3.41 -15.98 -16.31
C LYS A 727 3.58 -15.57 -14.85
N LEU A 728 4.77 -15.09 -14.51
CA LEU A 728 5.05 -14.54 -13.17
C LEU A 728 4.53 -13.12 -13.05
N ASN A 729 3.65 -12.90 -12.09
CA ASN A 729 3.25 -11.55 -11.70
C ASN A 729 4.34 -10.92 -10.83
N LYS A 730 4.39 -9.58 -10.81
CA LYS A 730 5.25 -8.85 -9.88
C LYS A 730 4.78 -9.13 -8.45
N THR A 731 5.75 -9.31 -7.55
CA THR A 731 5.45 -9.39 -6.11
C THR A 731 5.02 -8.01 -5.64
N ARG A 732 3.88 -7.94 -4.94
CA ARG A 732 3.41 -6.67 -4.35
C ARG A 732 4.41 -6.16 -3.30
N PRO A 733 4.54 -4.83 -3.14
CA PRO A 733 5.33 -4.24 -2.08
C PRO A 733 4.92 -4.77 -0.70
N THR A 734 5.88 -4.77 0.22
CA THR A 734 5.62 -5.19 1.59
C THR A 734 4.92 -4.07 2.34
N LYS A 735 3.79 -4.39 2.97
CA LYS A 735 3.09 -3.43 3.81
C LYS A 735 3.65 -3.39 5.23
N PHE A 736 3.91 -2.19 5.76
CA PHE A 736 4.33 -2.00 7.15
C PHE A 736 3.10 -1.80 8.03
N LYS A 737 3.06 -2.49 9.16
CA LYS A 737 1.82 -2.65 9.93
C LYS A 737 1.91 -2.35 11.42
N GLY A 738 3.12 -2.15 11.95
CA GLY A 738 3.37 -1.86 13.36
C GLY A 738 4.70 -1.12 13.57
N THR A 739 4.98 -0.70 14.79
CA THR A 739 6.09 0.21 15.13
C THR A 739 7.41 -0.51 15.45
N GLY A 740 7.51 -1.81 15.20
CA GLY A 740 8.68 -2.59 15.61
C GLY A 740 9.88 -2.52 14.66
N TYR A 741 9.79 -1.84 13.52
CA TYR A 741 10.76 -1.99 12.43
C TYR A 741 12.17 -1.54 12.81
N TRP A 742 12.35 -0.32 13.33
CA TRP A 742 13.70 0.17 13.66
C TRP A 742 14.29 -0.54 14.86
N GLN A 743 13.47 -1.01 15.80
CA GLN A 743 13.94 -1.95 16.81
C GLN A 743 14.44 -3.24 16.17
N GLY A 744 13.73 -3.77 15.17
CA GLY A 744 14.17 -4.92 14.39
C GLY A 744 15.45 -4.67 13.60
N VAL A 745 15.65 -3.46 13.05
CA VAL A 745 16.91 -3.06 12.41
C VAL A 745 18.03 -3.01 13.44
N SER A 746 17.80 -2.42 14.61
CA SER A 746 18.79 -2.36 15.69
C SER A 746 19.19 -3.76 16.13
N ASP A 747 18.22 -4.59 16.51
CA ASP A 747 18.45 -5.98 16.90
C ASP A 747 19.03 -6.81 15.74
N GLY A 748 18.76 -6.40 14.49
CA GLY A 748 19.32 -6.94 13.26
C GLY A 748 20.81 -6.65 13.07
N ARG A 749 21.35 -5.57 13.65
CA ARG A 749 22.80 -5.28 13.68
C ARG A 749 23.50 -6.18 14.69
N ASP A 750 22.81 -6.46 15.79
CA ASP A 750 23.21 -7.40 16.81
C ASP A 750 22.76 -8.82 16.47
N ALA A 751 22.12 -9.04 15.32
CA ALA A 751 21.75 -10.37 14.87
C ALA A 751 22.97 -11.09 14.37
N ASP A 752 23.09 -12.36 14.70
CA ASP A 752 24.31 -13.08 14.48
C ASP A 752 24.38 -13.70 13.09
N ILE A 753 25.06 -12.98 12.18
CA ILE A 753 25.11 -13.22 10.73
C ILE A 753 26.52 -13.15 10.15
N GLY A 754 27.51 -13.15 11.03
CA GLY A 754 28.88 -13.46 10.70
C GLY A 754 29.74 -12.47 9.90
N GLY A 755 30.03 -11.28 10.39
CA GLY A 755 30.93 -10.31 9.74
C GLY A 755 32.01 -9.72 10.67
N PRO A 756 33.14 -9.22 10.13
CA PRO A 756 34.26 -8.74 10.95
C PRO A 756 33.93 -7.44 11.71
N ALA A 757 34.41 -7.36 12.95
CA ALA A 757 34.35 -6.18 13.80
C ALA A 757 35.01 -4.96 13.12
N PHE A 758 34.37 -3.79 13.23
CA PHE A 758 35.06 -2.53 13.02
C PHE A 758 35.88 -2.18 14.27
N ASP A 759 37.10 -1.75 14.01
CA ASP A 759 38.15 -1.38 14.96
C ASP A 759 37.71 -0.38 16.04
N GLU A 760 37.67 -0.83 17.29
CA GLU A 760 37.99 0.00 18.47
C GLU A 760 38.97 -0.76 19.39
N GLU A 761 40.13 -1.16 18.86
CA GLU A 761 41.26 -1.51 19.72
C GLU A 761 41.99 -0.23 20.17
N GLY A 762 41.57 0.29 21.33
CA GLY A 762 42.44 1.09 22.18
C GLY A 762 43.67 0.28 22.60
N PRO A 763 44.86 0.90 22.76
CA PRO A 763 46.13 0.20 22.81
C PRO A 763 46.22 -0.76 24.00
N ALA A 764 46.49 -2.03 23.69
CA ALA A 764 46.77 -3.11 24.61
C ALA A 764 47.76 -2.68 25.72
N ALA A 765 47.27 -2.68 26.96
CA ALA A 765 48.11 -2.62 28.15
C ALA A 765 48.87 -3.95 28.28
N GLN A 766 50.18 -3.86 28.06
CA GLN A 766 51.16 -4.89 28.38
C GLN A 766 51.02 -5.32 29.85
N LEU A 767 50.79 -6.61 30.09
CA LEU A 767 51.13 -7.25 31.35
C LEU A 767 52.25 -8.26 31.09
N ILE A 768 53.45 -7.80 31.42
CA ILE A 768 54.64 -8.60 31.68
C ILE A 768 54.53 -9.10 33.14
N ASN A 769 54.71 -10.41 33.31
CA ASN A 769 54.87 -11.21 34.54
C ASN A 769 53.66 -11.40 35.46
#